data_AF-A0A9P4IYC1-F1
#
_entry.id   AF-A0A9P4IYC1-F1
#
_cell.length_a   1.000
_cell.length_b   1.000
_cell.length_c   1.000
_cell.angle_alpha   90.00
_cell.angle_beta   90.00
_cell.angle_gamma   90.00
#
_symmetry.space_group_name_H-M   'P 1'
#
loop_
_entity.id
_entity.type
_entity.pdbx_description
1 polymer ?
#
loop_
_entity_poly.entity_id
_entity_poly.type
_entity_poly.pdbx_seq_one_letter_code
_entity_poly.pdbx_strand_id
1 'polypeptide(L)'
;MQSPMISAPLKQTNEIDWVAPLKQYIKTSYSDDPERYDEECNTLNRLRQDMRGAGKESASGRDLLYRYYGQLELLDLRFPVDESHIKISFTWFDAFTHKPTSQYSLAFEKASIIFNISAVLSCHAAFQDRHEETGLKTAYHSFQASAGMFTYINENFLHAPSTDLSRETIKTLITLTLAQAQEVFLEKQIADGKKVGLLAKLAAQATYLYNSAAEGIQESVSKGIFERVWLSLVQVKQYWMASVAQYHQALADDDANSHGVAIARLQAAVAQAKEATKLANSFPSSVSPTSNLSNEAGSLLIEMTRKHLSTCTEKLTELTKDNDFIYHQIVPAEASLTAIPKLPAAKAIPVNELYKDQDITRIIGQDIFQRIVPMSVTESASLYDEEKAKLIRAEAERVEVANDELAASLDYLKLPGSLNILKGGLDQENGVDPEFRRWCEELSGYQGFGSSFEQINNMKGTIFRSLDDASRKLDMEESVCEKMRAKCGPDWTQEPSSRLTSTLRSDIRSYRSAIEEAAVSDGQLFNMFRQNESDMEEMRSAGETDEADVLYQRAMVKAGAARTNGQDVKSSSGIEGNLLDDIDDDSKRTVTEQIAAVEELVRKLNLVKRERVETLKNFKEKIHLDDISNVLILSKKGVTMQENQIFKIELDKFRPYQNRLLQTNHKQSSLIKELTRTYGELLSDKRVKSEQNKYESFSRQRGTVLKKYRAVHQTYVDLKAGLDKAKQFYSDMKETVDSLGKNVEGFVNNRRVEGGQMLKAIENAKAAGTGAQGDRDHDRLKDLMERMSVNPSASPASVGSPAPPSRPPNLQHTSSYQSQYGTAAAQQPQYPHNTSSAQYGMASPPQAGYGQVPMNGAFGLANQGYSSPPPQGQYNPSTFGQMSPPPNQQQFYSPPPGGQGQGYGQAQATQMPPYPNTGSGFVPPPPPGGRPQPNYGASVGGSHPSGPGGYANDPRRQGPLPQQQQSQQQPQAPGDPWAGLNAWGR
;
A
#
# COMPACT_ATOMS: atom_id res chain seq x y z
N MET A 1 -7.88 -37.80 -40.52
CA MET A 1 -6.41 -37.81 -40.71
C MET A 1 -5.91 -36.45 -40.30
N GLN A 2 -5.04 -36.43 -39.31
CA GLN A 2 -4.58 -35.20 -38.68
C GLN A 2 -3.34 -34.68 -39.39
N SER A 3 -3.39 -33.41 -39.82
CA SER A 3 -2.24 -32.74 -40.42
C SER A 3 -1.15 -32.48 -39.36
N PRO A 4 0.13 -32.81 -39.61
CA PRO A 4 1.20 -32.63 -38.62
C PRO A 4 1.44 -31.14 -38.36
N MET A 5 1.85 -30.80 -37.14
CA MET A 5 1.98 -29.43 -36.65
C MET A 5 3.38 -29.19 -36.08
N ILE A 6 3.93 -27.98 -36.24
CA ILE A 6 5.19 -27.59 -35.61
C ILE A 6 4.90 -27.10 -34.19
N SER A 7 5.83 -27.37 -33.27
CA SER A 7 5.85 -26.79 -31.93
C SER A 7 7.24 -26.22 -31.64
N ALA A 8 7.30 -25.13 -30.87
CA ALA A 8 8.59 -24.56 -30.48
C ALA A 8 9.26 -25.44 -29.39
N PRO A 9 10.59 -25.67 -29.47
CA PRO A 9 11.33 -26.30 -28.38
C PRO A 9 11.35 -25.39 -27.14
N LEU A 10 11.50 -25.98 -25.96
CA LEU A 10 11.65 -25.23 -24.70
C LEU A 10 13.11 -24.79 -24.52
N LYS A 11 13.30 -23.55 -24.04
CA LYS A 11 14.58 -23.08 -23.48
C LYS A 11 14.92 -23.88 -22.22
N GLN A 12 16.19 -24.16 -22.03
CA GLN A 12 16.72 -24.79 -20.82
C GLN A 12 17.40 -23.74 -19.93
N THR A 13 17.54 -24.01 -18.62
CA THR A 13 18.23 -23.14 -17.68
C THR A 13 18.97 -23.92 -16.60
N ASN A 14 20.08 -23.34 -16.14
CA ASN A 14 20.84 -23.82 -14.99
C ASN A 14 20.06 -23.63 -13.69
N GLU A 15 20.55 -24.27 -12.63
CA GLU A 15 20.11 -23.98 -11.26
C GLU A 15 20.68 -22.64 -10.80
N ILE A 16 19.89 -21.92 -10.01
CA ILE A 16 20.27 -20.67 -9.36
C ILE A 16 19.79 -20.73 -7.91
N ASP A 17 20.33 -19.87 -7.07
CA ASP A 17 19.85 -19.68 -5.70
C ASP A 17 19.03 -18.38 -5.59
N TRP A 18 17.75 -18.51 -5.25
CA TRP A 18 16.91 -17.38 -4.85
C TRP A 18 17.07 -17.02 -3.36
N VAL A 19 17.49 -17.96 -2.50
CA VAL A 19 17.37 -17.84 -1.05
C VAL A 19 18.38 -16.87 -0.46
N ALA A 20 19.69 -17.07 -0.69
CA ALA A 20 20.70 -16.20 -0.08
C ALA A 20 20.60 -14.73 -0.56
N PRO A 21 20.38 -14.41 -1.85
CA PRO A 21 20.25 -13.03 -2.31
C PRO A 21 19.02 -12.31 -1.74
N LEU A 22 17.86 -12.99 -1.66
CA LEU A 22 16.65 -12.43 -1.06
C LEU A 22 16.81 -12.21 0.45
N LYS A 23 17.32 -13.22 1.19
CA LYS A 23 17.60 -13.07 2.63
C LYS A 23 18.56 -11.93 2.92
N GLN A 24 19.62 -11.78 2.12
CA GLN A 24 20.57 -10.68 2.28
C GLN A 24 19.90 -9.31 2.05
N TYR A 25 19.05 -9.19 1.02
CA TYR A 25 18.30 -7.94 0.76
C TYR A 25 17.29 -7.62 1.86
N ILE A 26 16.59 -8.63 2.41
CA ILE A 26 15.70 -8.47 3.56
C ILE A 26 16.48 -7.87 4.75
N LYS A 27 17.65 -8.43 5.04
CA LYS A 27 18.53 -7.95 6.12
C LYS A 27 18.97 -6.50 5.93
N THR A 28 19.40 -6.12 4.73
CA THR A 28 20.02 -4.80 4.48
C THR A 28 19.01 -3.70 4.21
N SER A 29 17.94 -3.99 3.49
CA SER A 29 17.02 -2.98 2.95
C SER A 29 15.75 -2.83 3.77
N TYR A 30 15.30 -3.89 4.44
CA TYR A 30 14.14 -3.87 5.34
C TYR A 30 14.53 -3.85 6.82
N SER A 31 15.79 -4.14 7.17
CA SER A 31 16.28 -4.27 8.55
C SER A 31 15.48 -5.27 9.41
N ASP A 32 14.83 -6.24 8.76
CA ASP A 32 14.08 -7.33 9.39
C ASP A 32 14.90 -8.62 9.42
N ASP A 33 14.51 -9.57 10.26
CA ASP A 33 15.18 -10.86 10.42
C ASP A 33 14.92 -11.78 9.20
N PRO A 34 15.94 -12.15 8.41
CA PRO A 34 15.76 -12.97 7.21
C PRO A 34 15.23 -14.37 7.49
N GLU A 35 15.44 -14.91 8.70
CA GLU A 35 14.96 -16.25 9.05
C GLU A 35 13.42 -16.30 9.18
N ARG A 36 12.77 -15.15 9.36
CA ARG A 36 11.30 -15.05 9.33
C ARG A 36 10.70 -15.40 7.98
N TYR A 37 11.47 -15.29 6.89
CA TYR A 37 10.99 -15.45 5.51
C TYR A 37 11.64 -16.66 4.80
N ASP A 38 12.18 -17.61 5.56
CA ASP A 38 12.85 -18.78 5.03
C ASP A 38 11.90 -19.68 4.21
N GLU A 39 10.66 -19.88 4.69
CA GLU A 39 9.65 -20.66 3.98
C GLU A 39 9.26 -20.01 2.64
N GLU A 40 9.05 -18.69 2.62
CA GLU A 40 8.79 -17.93 1.40
C GLU A 40 9.93 -18.05 0.38
N CYS A 41 11.17 -17.82 0.81
CA CYS A 41 12.34 -17.88 -0.05
C CYS A 41 12.56 -19.29 -0.63
N ASN A 42 12.44 -20.33 0.21
CA ASN A 42 12.55 -21.72 -0.22
C ASN A 42 11.39 -22.14 -1.15
N THR A 43 10.18 -21.61 -0.93
CA THR A 43 9.02 -21.88 -1.81
C THR A 43 9.24 -21.32 -3.21
N LEU A 44 9.69 -20.06 -3.34
CA LEU A 44 10.04 -19.49 -4.65
C LEU A 44 11.16 -20.28 -5.33
N ASN A 45 12.21 -20.62 -4.57
CA ASN A 45 13.34 -21.39 -5.10
C ASN A 45 12.89 -22.75 -5.64
N ARG A 46 12.02 -23.45 -4.89
CA ARG A 46 11.41 -24.71 -5.30
C ARG A 46 10.54 -24.57 -6.56
N LEU A 47 9.68 -23.55 -6.65
CA LEU A 47 8.86 -23.32 -7.84
C LEU A 47 9.71 -23.16 -9.11
N ARG A 48 10.90 -22.55 -9.00
CA ARG A 48 11.87 -22.49 -10.10
C ARG A 48 12.44 -23.86 -10.46
N GLN A 49 12.71 -24.73 -9.48
CA GLN A 49 13.19 -26.07 -9.78
C GLN A 49 12.09 -26.94 -10.39
N ASP A 50 10.87 -26.84 -9.89
CA ASP A 50 9.70 -27.57 -10.42
C ASP A 50 9.43 -27.18 -11.89
N MET A 51 9.52 -25.90 -12.27
CA MET A 51 9.31 -25.48 -13.66
C MET A 51 10.41 -25.94 -14.64
N ARG A 52 11.64 -26.21 -14.17
CA ARG A 52 12.68 -26.84 -15.01
C ARG A 52 12.32 -28.27 -15.40
N GLY A 53 11.52 -28.95 -14.59
CA GLY A 53 10.94 -30.27 -14.85
C GLY A 53 9.62 -30.24 -15.63
N ALA A 54 9.16 -29.09 -16.13
CA ALA A 54 7.88 -28.97 -16.83
C ALA A 54 7.82 -29.86 -18.08
N GLY A 55 6.94 -30.87 -18.04
CA GLY A 55 6.71 -31.77 -19.16
C GLY A 55 6.15 -31.04 -20.38
N LYS A 56 6.82 -31.19 -21.53
CA LYS A 56 6.55 -30.44 -22.77
C LYS A 56 5.11 -30.53 -23.29
N GLU A 57 4.42 -31.63 -23.00
CA GLU A 57 3.14 -32.02 -23.61
C GLU A 57 1.95 -31.94 -22.65
N SER A 58 2.20 -31.67 -21.36
CA SER A 58 1.18 -31.75 -20.30
C SER A 58 0.62 -30.39 -19.88
N ALA A 59 -0.67 -30.35 -19.56
CA ALA A 59 -1.28 -29.22 -18.86
C ALA A 59 -0.59 -28.93 -17.52
N SER A 60 -0.09 -29.95 -16.81
CA SER A 60 0.67 -29.73 -15.56
C SER A 60 1.99 -28.99 -15.78
N GLY A 61 2.67 -29.21 -16.92
CA GLY A 61 3.90 -28.47 -17.27
C GLY A 61 3.63 -26.99 -17.52
N ARG A 62 2.54 -26.69 -18.23
CA ARG A 62 2.03 -25.32 -18.43
C ARG A 62 1.72 -24.64 -17.09
N ASP A 63 1.05 -25.36 -16.19
CA ASP A 63 0.59 -24.78 -14.92
C ASP A 63 1.75 -24.48 -13.94
N LEU A 64 2.81 -25.28 -13.96
CA LEU A 64 4.05 -24.97 -13.23
C LEU A 64 4.72 -23.68 -13.73
N LEU A 65 4.77 -23.48 -15.06
CA LEU A 65 5.33 -22.27 -15.67
C LEU A 65 4.46 -21.04 -15.36
N TYR A 66 3.12 -21.15 -15.45
CA TYR A 66 2.22 -20.07 -15.05
C TYR A 66 2.36 -19.69 -13.58
N ARG A 67 2.47 -20.69 -12.69
CA ARG A 67 2.66 -20.45 -11.26
C ARG A 67 3.94 -19.68 -10.98
N TYR A 68 5.07 -20.15 -11.53
CA TYR A 68 6.34 -19.46 -11.33
C TYR A 68 6.34 -18.04 -11.93
N TYR A 69 5.83 -17.87 -13.16
CA TYR A 69 5.73 -16.54 -13.78
C TYR A 69 4.87 -15.55 -12.96
N GLY A 70 3.69 -15.99 -12.49
CA GLY A 70 2.81 -15.15 -11.68
C GLY A 70 3.47 -14.72 -10.37
N GLN A 71 4.22 -15.62 -9.71
CA GLN A 71 5.00 -15.28 -8.52
C GLN A 71 6.18 -14.35 -8.83
N LEU A 72 6.82 -14.44 -10.01
CA LEU A 72 7.81 -13.45 -10.46
C LEU A 72 7.20 -12.07 -10.76
N GLU A 73 5.95 -11.98 -11.21
CA GLU A 73 5.26 -10.68 -11.33
C GLU A 73 4.97 -10.05 -9.97
N LEU A 74 4.54 -10.85 -8.98
CA LEU A 74 4.29 -10.38 -7.61
C LEU A 74 5.58 -9.99 -6.88
N LEU A 75 6.64 -10.78 -7.02
CA LEU A 75 7.97 -10.52 -6.46
C LEU A 75 8.55 -9.18 -6.94
N ASP A 76 8.40 -8.87 -8.21
CA ASP A 76 8.93 -7.65 -8.86
C ASP A 76 8.24 -6.35 -8.39
N LEU A 77 7.13 -6.46 -7.66
CA LEU A 77 6.52 -5.31 -6.96
C LEU A 77 7.32 -4.93 -5.70
N ARG A 78 8.05 -5.90 -5.13
CA ARG A 78 8.69 -5.84 -3.80
C ARG A 78 10.22 -5.87 -3.83
N PHE A 79 10.80 -6.58 -4.79
CA PHE A 79 12.23 -6.90 -4.85
C PHE A 79 12.84 -6.40 -6.17
N PRO A 80 13.73 -5.38 -6.15
CA PRO A 80 14.46 -4.94 -7.34
C PRO A 80 15.56 -5.96 -7.68
N VAL A 81 15.28 -6.83 -8.65
CA VAL A 81 16.21 -7.87 -9.11
C VAL A 81 16.95 -7.38 -10.36
N ASP A 82 18.12 -6.80 -10.12
CA ASP A 82 19.00 -6.17 -11.09
C ASP A 82 20.48 -6.29 -10.66
N GLU A 83 21.41 -5.71 -11.44
CA GLU A 83 22.85 -5.76 -11.15
C GLU A 83 23.30 -4.98 -9.91
N SER A 84 22.50 -4.01 -9.46
CA SER A 84 22.82 -3.05 -8.39
C SER A 84 22.23 -3.42 -7.03
N HIS A 85 21.11 -4.15 -7.00
CA HIS A 85 20.38 -4.48 -5.78
C HIS A 85 20.43 -5.98 -5.46
N ILE A 86 19.60 -6.80 -6.11
CA ILE A 86 19.51 -8.25 -5.88
C ILE A 86 20.11 -8.99 -7.07
N LYS A 87 21.44 -9.17 -7.00
CA LYS A 87 22.23 -9.70 -8.10
C LYS A 87 22.15 -11.22 -8.22
N ILE A 88 21.31 -11.70 -9.15
CA ILE A 88 21.13 -13.13 -9.45
C ILE A 88 21.44 -13.37 -10.93
N SER A 89 22.33 -14.33 -11.26
CA SER A 89 22.69 -14.61 -12.65
C SER A 89 21.77 -15.66 -13.27
N PHE A 90 20.91 -15.23 -14.19
CA PHE A 90 20.00 -16.10 -14.93
C PHE A 90 20.67 -16.59 -16.22
N THR A 91 21.16 -17.84 -16.22
CA THR A 91 21.69 -18.49 -17.44
C THR A 91 20.59 -19.28 -18.14
N TRP A 92 20.27 -18.91 -19.37
CA TRP A 92 19.34 -19.62 -20.24
C TRP A 92 20.02 -20.07 -21.53
N PHE A 93 19.67 -21.25 -22.01
CA PHE A 93 20.09 -21.75 -23.30
C PHE A 93 19.06 -21.35 -24.36
N ASP A 94 19.55 -20.93 -25.52
CA ASP A 94 18.75 -20.62 -26.70
C ASP A 94 18.00 -21.89 -27.19
N ALA A 95 16.69 -21.76 -27.43
CA ALA A 95 15.81 -22.88 -27.70
C ALA A 95 16.17 -23.66 -28.98
N PHE A 96 16.78 -22.99 -29.96
CA PHE A 96 17.09 -23.56 -31.28
C PHE A 96 18.58 -23.78 -31.49
N THR A 97 19.43 -22.87 -31.00
CA THR A 97 20.88 -22.92 -31.20
C THR A 97 21.65 -23.47 -29.99
N HIS A 98 20.97 -23.69 -28.86
CA HIS A 98 21.53 -24.18 -27.59
C HIS A 98 22.70 -23.37 -27.01
N LYS A 99 22.91 -22.15 -27.51
CA LYS A 99 23.94 -21.23 -26.98
C LYS A 99 23.50 -20.67 -25.62
N PRO A 100 24.38 -20.66 -24.60
CA PRO A 100 24.06 -20.05 -23.31
C PRO A 100 24.15 -18.52 -23.37
N THR A 101 23.14 -17.84 -22.81
CA THR A 101 23.13 -16.41 -22.50
C THR A 101 22.92 -16.25 -21.00
N SER A 102 23.71 -15.40 -20.34
CA SER A 102 23.53 -15.06 -18.91
C SER A 102 23.26 -13.56 -18.75
N GLN A 103 22.28 -13.21 -17.93
CA GLN A 103 21.94 -11.83 -17.56
C GLN A 103 21.57 -11.76 -16.08
N TYR A 104 21.70 -10.58 -15.47
CA TYR A 104 21.21 -10.34 -14.10
C TYR A 104 19.80 -9.74 -14.04
N SER A 105 19.18 -9.51 -15.20
CA SER A 105 17.86 -8.88 -15.30
C SER A 105 16.73 -9.87 -15.09
N LEU A 106 15.82 -9.58 -14.15
CA LEU A 106 14.57 -10.32 -13.98
C LEU A 106 13.68 -10.29 -15.23
N ALA A 107 13.79 -9.26 -16.07
CA ALA A 107 13.08 -9.22 -17.35
C ALA A 107 13.54 -10.36 -18.30
N PHE A 108 14.81 -10.77 -18.25
CA PHE A 108 15.29 -11.89 -19.07
C PHE A 108 14.78 -13.25 -18.58
N GLU A 109 14.74 -13.47 -17.27
CA GLU A 109 14.10 -14.65 -16.66
C GLU A 109 12.62 -14.70 -17.08
N LYS A 110 11.88 -13.59 -16.92
CA LYS A 110 10.47 -13.48 -17.33
C LYS A 110 10.23 -13.76 -18.81
N ALA A 111 10.98 -13.13 -19.70
CA ALA A 111 10.88 -13.38 -21.15
C ALA A 111 11.14 -14.86 -21.49
N SER A 112 12.11 -15.49 -20.84
CA SER A 112 12.46 -16.90 -21.05
C SER A 112 11.38 -17.85 -20.54
N ILE A 113 10.73 -17.53 -19.42
CA ILE A 113 9.58 -18.29 -18.91
C ILE A 113 8.36 -18.12 -19.81
N ILE A 114 8.04 -16.91 -20.27
CA ILE A 114 6.94 -16.68 -21.22
C ILE A 114 7.20 -17.44 -22.52
N PHE A 115 8.44 -17.48 -23.00
CA PHE A 115 8.80 -18.28 -24.18
C PHE A 115 8.51 -19.76 -23.94
N ASN A 116 8.86 -20.30 -22.77
CA ASN A 116 8.54 -21.69 -22.42
C ASN A 116 7.04 -21.94 -22.26
N ILE A 117 6.25 -20.97 -21.76
CA ILE A 117 4.78 -21.04 -21.76
C ILE A 117 4.28 -21.14 -23.21
N SER A 118 4.73 -20.27 -24.11
CA SER A 118 4.38 -20.33 -25.54
C SER A 118 4.77 -21.66 -26.18
N ALA A 119 5.96 -22.18 -25.86
CA ALA A 119 6.48 -23.43 -26.37
C ALA A 119 5.62 -24.62 -25.91
N VAL A 120 5.34 -24.75 -24.61
CA VAL A 120 4.44 -25.78 -24.06
C VAL A 120 3.03 -25.67 -24.63
N LEU A 121 2.47 -24.46 -24.78
CA LEU A 121 1.17 -24.26 -25.41
C LEU A 121 1.17 -24.74 -26.89
N SER A 122 2.25 -24.47 -27.64
CA SER A 122 2.38 -24.95 -29.02
C SER A 122 2.57 -26.47 -29.11
N CYS A 123 3.29 -27.08 -28.16
CA CYS A 123 3.44 -28.53 -28.05
C CYS A 123 2.09 -29.17 -27.73
N HIS A 124 1.45 -28.74 -26.63
CA HIS A 124 0.13 -29.19 -26.20
C HIS A 124 -0.90 -29.15 -27.35
N ALA A 125 -0.90 -28.06 -28.13
CA ALA A 125 -1.76 -27.91 -29.30
C ALA A 125 -1.44 -28.86 -30.46
N ALA A 126 -0.16 -29.11 -30.73
CA ALA A 126 0.29 -30.02 -31.78
C ALA A 126 -0.04 -31.49 -31.48
N PHE A 127 -0.01 -31.88 -30.20
CA PHE A 127 -0.23 -33.25 -29.73
C PHE A 127 -1.70 -33.60 -29.37
N GLN A 128 -2.64 -32.66 -29.39
CA GLN A 128 -4.06 -33.01 -29.22
C GLN A 128 -4.55 -33.92 -30.33
N ASP A 129 -5.39 -34.90 -30.02
CA ASP A 129 -6.16 -35.62 -31.04
C ASP A 129 -7.25 -34.70 -31.60
N ARG A 130 -7.16 -34.38 -32.89
CA ARG A 130 -8.07 -33.47 -33.61
C ARG A 130 -9.17 -34.20 -34.37
N HIS A 131 -9.38 -35.49 -34.12
CA HIS A 131 -10.61 -36.18 -34.54
C HIS A 131 -11.76 -35.90 -33.57
N GLU A 132 -11.46 -35.65 -32.30
CA GLU A 132 -12.43 -35.28 -31.26
C GLU A 132 -12.67 -33.76 -31.19
N GLU A 133 -13.93 -33.33 -30.96
CA GLU A 133 -14.27 -31.90 -30.92
C GLU A 133 -13.59 -31.17 -29.75
N THR A 134 -13.34 -31.89 -28.65
CA THR A 134 -12.63 -31.39 -27.46
C THR A 134 -11.16 -31.08 -27.79
N GLY A 135 -10.44 -32.02 -28.43
CA GLY A 135 -9.05 -31.82 -28.84
C GLY A 135 -8.89 -30.76 -29.92
N LEU A 136 -9.83 -30.67 -30.88
CA LEU A 136 -9.90 -29.56 -31.85
C LEU A 136 -10.00 -28.18 -31.16
N LYS A 137 -10.93 -28.02 -30.21
CA LYS A 137 -11.10 -26.78 -29.43
C LYS A 137 -9.83 -26.47 -28.63
N THR A 138 -9.27 -27.46 -27.94
CA THR A 138 -8.05 -27.31 -27.13
C THR A 138 -6.84 -26.91 -27.98
N ALA A 139 -6.64 -27.53 -29.14
CA ALA A 139 -5.57 -27.19 -30.07
C ALA A 139 -5.72 -25.76 -30.61
N TYR A 140 -6.93 -25.38 -31.04
CA TYR A 140 -7.23 -24.05 -31.53
C TYR A 140 -6.90 -22.97 -30.49
N HIS A 141 -7.47 -23.08 -29.28
CA HIS A 141 -7.23 -22.11 -28.21
C HIS A 141 -5.76 -22.09 -27.74
N SER A 142 -5.10 -23.25 -27.68
CA SER A 142 -3.70 -23.34 -27.25
C SER A 142 -2.73 -22.70 -28.26
N PHE A 143 -2.95 -22.84 -29.57
CA PHE A 143 -2.17 -22.09 -30.57
C PHE A 143 -2.45 -20.58 -30.51
N GLN A 144 -3.70 -20.16 -30.30
CA GLN A 144 -4.02 -18.74 -30.13
C GLN A 144 -3.38 -18.12 -28.87
N ALA A 145 -3.34 -18.88 -27.77
CA ALA A 145 -2.68 -18.47 -26.52
C ALA A 145 -1.16 -18.42 -26.67
N SER A 146 -0.56 -19.41 -27.36
CA SER A 146 0.86 -19.43 -27.72
C SER A 146 1.25 -18.19 -28.53
N ALA A 147 0.47 -17.86 -29.57
CA ALA A 147 0.65 -16.65 -30.36
C ALA A 147 0.53 -15.37 -29.49
N GLY A 148 -0.41 -15.35 -28.55
CA GLY A 148 -0.59 -14.27 -27.57
C GLY A 148 0.64 -14.01 -26.70
N MET A 149 1.19 -15.08 -26.11
CA MET A 149 2.38 -15.04 -25.26
C MET A 149 3.62 -14.61 -26.06
N PHE A 150 3.80 -15.10 -27.30
CA PHE A 150 4.85 -14.62 -28.19
C PHE A 150 4.68 -13.14 -28.59
N THR A 151 3.46 -12.68 -28.89
CA THR A 151 3.19 -11.25 -29.17
C THR A 151 3.61 -10.37 -28.00
N TYR A 152 3.26 -10.77 -26.76
CA TYR A 152 3.65 -10.04 -25.56
C TYR A 152 5.17 -9.95 -25.38
N ILE A 153 5.93 -11.01 -25.69
CA ILE A 153 7.41 -10.96 -25.71
C ILE A 153 7.88 -9.87 -26.69
N ASN A 154 7.37 -9.90 -27.93
CA ASN A 154 7.79 -9.02 -29.02
C ASN A 154 7.51 -7.53 -28.77
N GLU A 155 6.46 -7.24 -28.00
CA GLU A 155 6.02 -5.88 -27.66
C GLU A 155 6.73 -5.32 -26.42
N ASN A 156 7.00 -6.16 -25.40
CA ASN A 156 7.47 -5.69 -24.09
C ASN A 156 8.99 -5.88 -23.87
N PHE A 157 9.64 -6.82 -24.56
CA PHE A 157 11.05 -7.17 -24.35
C PHE A 157 11.90 -6.79 -25.58
N LEU A 158 12.02 -5.48 -25.82
CA LEU A 158 12.61 -4.91 -27.04
C LEU A 158 14.12 -5.20 -27.22
N HIS A 159 14.85 -5.43 -26.14
CA HIS A 159 16.30 -5.66 -26.14
C HIS A 159 16.62 -7.15 -25.97
N ALA A 160 16.38 -7.93 -27.02
CA ALA A 160 16.54 -9.38 -27.00
C ALA A 160 18.01 -9.81 -26.76
N PRO A 161 18.31 -10.56 -25.68
CA PRO A 161 19.68 -10.99 -25.35
C PRO A 161 20.04 -12.38 -25.90
N SER A 162 19.09 -13.09 -26.51
CA SER A 162 19.29 -14.38 -27.20
C SER A 162 18.54 -14.39 -28.53
N THR A 163 18.93 -15.28 -29.46
CA THR A 163 18.44 -15.29 -30.84
C THR A 163 17.00 -15.77 -30.94
N ASP A 164 16.61 -16.72 -30.08
CA ASP A 164 15.23 -17.20 -29.93
C ASP A 164 14.24 -16.12 -29.46
N LEU A 165 14.71 -15.14 -28.68
CA LEU A 165 13.96 -13.97 -28.23
C LEU A 165 14.00 -12.78 -29.20
N SER A 166 14.70 -12.87 -30.34
CA SER A 166 14.75 -11.76 -31.30
C SER A 166 13.38 -11.46 -31.90
N ARG A 167 13.14 -10.18 -32.23
CA ARG A 167 11.90 -9.69 -32.85
C ARG A 167 11.52 -10.47 -34.10
N GLU A 168 12.50 -10.84 -34.92
CA GLU A 168 12.34 -11.58 -36.17
C GLU A 168 11.95 -13.04 -35.91
N THR A 169 12.65 -13.70 -34.99
CA THR A 169 12.37 -15.09 -34.59
C THR A 169 10.98 -15.20 -33.96
N ILE A 170 10.68 -14.34 -32.98
CA ILE A 170 9.38 -14.31 -32.30
C ILE A 170 8.25 -13.97 -33.28
N LYS A 171 8.42 -12.98 -34.17
CA LYS A 171 7.43 -12.66 -35.22
C LYS A 171 7.15 -13.86 -36.13
N THR A 172 8.19 -14.62 -36.48
CA THR A 172 8.03 -15.83 -37.30
C THR A 172 7.23 -16.91 -36.54
N LEU A 173 7.47 -17.10 -35.25
CA LEU A 173 6.72 -18.02 -34.39
C LEU A 173 5.26 -17.58 -34.20
N ILE A 174 4.96 -16.28 -34.09
CA ILE A 174 3.59 -15.74 -34.05
C ILE A 174 2.86 -16.09 -35.36
N THR A 175 3.45 -15.81 -36.51
CA THR A 175 2.82 -16.10 -37.82
C THR A 175 2.58 -17.60 -38.00
N LEU A 176 3.55 -18.44 -37.61
CA LEU A 176 3.44 -19.90 -37.69
C LEU A 176 2.33 -20.47 -36.78
N THR A 177 2.29 -20.05 -35.52
CA THR A 177 1.25 -20.50 -34.56
C THR A 177 -0.15 -20.03 -34.97
N LEU A 178 -0.28 -18.82 -35.53
CA LEU A 178 -1.55 -18.36 -36.11
C LEU A 178 -1.95 -19.10 -37.38
N ALA A 179 -0.99 -19.49 -38.24
CA ALA A 179 -1.27 -20.31 -39.42
C ALA A 179 -1.83 -21.69 -39.01
N GLN A 180 -1.23 -22.31 -37.99
CA GLN A 180 -1.68 -23.58 -37.43
C GLN A 180 -3.04 -23.46 -36.74
N ALA A 181 -3.31 -22.40 -35.97
CA ALA A 181 -4.63 -22.12 -35.42
C ALA A 181 -5.70 -21.96 -36.51
N GLN A 182 -5.40 -21.23 -37.59
CA GLN A 182 -6.31 -21.04 -38.72
C GLN A 182 -6.58 -22.38 -39.44
N GLU A 183 -5.57 -23.25 -39.59
CA GLU A 183 -5.72 -24.60 -40.14
C GLU A 183 -6.63 -25.48 -39.26
N VAL A 184 -6.41 -25.50 -37.95
CA VAL A 184 -7.27 -26.26 -37.01
C VAL A 184 -8.73 -25.77 -37.05
N PHE A 185 -8.94 -24.45 -37.15
CA PHE A 185 -10.29 -23.91 -37.31
C PHE A 185 -10.92 -24.33 -38.63
N LEU A 186 -10.16 -24.33 -39.73
CA LEU A 186 -10.62 -24.81 -41.03
C LEU A 186 -10.95 -26.31 -41.00
N GLU A 187 -10.11 -27.16 -40.40
CA GLU A 187 -10.39 -28.59 -40.20
C GLU A 187 -11.76 -28.78 -39.54
N LYS A 188 -12.06 -28.02 -38.48
CA LYS A 188 -13.39 -28.01 -37.85
C LYS A 188 -14.48 -27.55 -38.81
N GLN A 189 -14.31 -26.44 -39.53
CA GLN A 189 -15.38 -25.94 -40.42
C GLN A 189 -15.67 -26.86 -41.61
N ILE A 190 -14.68 -27.62 -42.08
CA ILE A 190 -14.86 -28.70 -43.05
C ILE A 190 -15.67 -29.85 -42.44
N ALA A 191 -15.33 -30.30 -41.23
CA ALA A 191 -16.06 -31.36 -40.51
C ALA A 191 -17.51 -30.96 -40.18
N ASP A 192 -17.73 -29.69 -39.80
CA ASP A 192 -19.05 -29.08 -39.56
C ASP A 192 -19.92 -28.93 -40.84
N GLY A 193 -19.39 -29.27 -42.03
CA GLY A 193 -20.11 -29.15 -43.31
C GLY A 193 -20.49 -27.72 -43.68
N LYS A 194 -19.69 -26.71 -43.33
CA LYS A 194 -20.01 -25.31 -43.64
C LYS A 194 -19.98 -25.03 -45.16
N LYS A 195 -20.69 -23.98 -45.58
CA LYS A 195 -20.75 -23.53 -46.99
C LYS A 195 -19.35 -23.39 -47.60
N VAL A 196 -19.15 -23.95 -48.79
CA VAL A 196 -17.86 -23.98 -49.50
C VAL A 196 -17.22 -22.60 -49.69
N GLY A 197 -18.01 -21.56 -50.00
CA GLY A 197 -17.52 -20.18 -50.10
C GLY A 197 -17.06 -19.53 -48.77
N LEU A 198 -17.34 -20.14 -47.61
CA LEU A 198 -16.71 -19.77 -46.33
C LEU A 198 -15.38 -20.50 -46.15
N LEU A 199 -15.36 -21.80 -46.46
CA LEU A 199 -14.16 -22.65 -46.39
C LEU A 199 -13.03 -22.11 -47.28
N ALA A 200 -13.37 -21.68 -48.50
CA ALA A 200 -12.46 -21.02 -49.43
C ALA A 200 -11.74 -19.81 -48.80
N LYS A 201 -12.48 -18.95 -48.08
CA LYS A 201 -11.96 -17.73 -47.45
C LYS A 201 -11.09 -18.01 -46.22
N LEU A 202 -11.46 -19.04 -45.46
CA LEU A 202 -10.68 -19.52 -44.30
C LEU A 202 -9.35 -20.15 -44.75
N ALA A 203 -9.39 -20.98 -45.80
CA ALA A 203 -8.21 -21.57 -46.43
C ALA A 203 -7.31 -20.50 -47.08
N ALA A 204 -7.88 -19.53 -47.81
CA ALA A 204 -7.10 -18.43 -48.39
C ALA A 204 -6.34 -17.59 -47.34
N GLN A 205 -6.89 -17.46 -46.14
CA GLN A 205 -6.17 -16.86 -45.01
C GLN A 205 -5.05 -17.78 -44.48
N ALA A 206 -5.30 -19.08 -44.33
CA ALA A 206 -4.27 -20.03 -43.90
C ALA A 206 -3.08 -20.06 -44.89
N THR A 207 -3.35 -20.05 -46.20
CA THR A 207 -2.34 -19.90 -47.25
C THR A 207 -1.51 -18.62 -47.09
N TYR A 208 -2.16 -17.50 -46.83
CA TYR A 208 -1.46 -16.22 -46.62
C TYR A 208 -0.55 -16.26 -45.38
N LEU A 209 -1.02 -16.84 -44.27
CA LEU A 209 -0.22 -17.00 -43.06
C LEU A 209 0.94 -17.97 -43.29
N TYR A 210 0.74 -19.10 -43.97
CA TYR A 210 1.81 -20.05 -44.26
C TYR A 210 2.86 -19.53 -45.25
N ASN A 211 2.47 -18.74 -46.27
CA ASN A 211 3.45 -18.06 -47.13
C ASN A 211 4.33 -17.11 -46.31
N SER A 212 3.73 -16.28 -45.44
CA SER A 212 4.49 -15.35 -44.60
C SER A 212 5.35 -16.07 -43.54
N ALA A 213 4.89 -17.22 -43.03
CA ALA A 213 5.70 -18.09 -42.18
C ALA A 213 6.87 -18.73 -42.96
N ALA A 214 6.66 -19.15 -44.20
CA ALA A 214 7.72 -19.72 -45.05
C ALA A 214 8.84 -18.72 -45.31
N GLU A 215 8.53 -17.46 -45.59
CA GLU A 215 9.50 -16.37 -45.75
C GLU A 215 10.37 -16.19 -44.49
N GLY A 216 9.74 -16.03 -43.31
CA GLY A 216 10.47 -15.86 -42.04
C GLY A 216 11.27 -17.09 -41.62
N ILE A 217 10.74 -18.29 -41.87
CA ILE A 217 11.45 -19.55 -41.62
C ILE A 217 12.63 -19.69 -42.59
N GLN A 218 12.49 -19.33 -43.86
CA GLN A 218 13.59 -19.39 -44.83
C GLN A 218 14.74 -18.45 -44.44
N GLU A 219 14.44 -17.24 -43.96
CA GLU A 219 15.46 -16.33 -43.42
C GLU A 219 16.13 -16.93 -42.17
N SER A 220 15.35 -17.50 -41.24
CA SER A 220 15.84 -18.13 -40.01
C SER A 220 16.70 -19.37 -40.28
N VAL A 221 16.33 -20.21 -41.26
CA VAL A 221 17.14 -21.35 -41.74
C VAL A 221 18.44 -20.86 -42.38
N SER A 222 18.39 -19.78 -43.17
CA SER A 222 19.59 -19.19 -43.80
C SER A 222 20.58 -18.63 -42.78
N LYS A 223 20.08 -18.18 -41.61
CA LYS A 223 20.87 -17.75 -40.45
C LYS A 223 21.31 -18.90 -39.52
N GLY A 224 20.93 -20.14 -39.83
CA GLY A 224 21.24 -21.31 -38.99
C GLY A 224 20.48 -21.34 -37.65
N ILE A 225 19.34 -20.64 -37.56
CA ILE A 225 18.49 -20.59 -36.36
C ILE A 225 17.52 -21.77 -36.38
N PHE A 226 16.77 -21.96 -37.47
CA PHE A 226 15.80 -23.05 -37.60
C PHE A 226 16.33 -24.22 -38.44
N GLU A 227 15.85 -25.42 -38.15
CA GLU A 227 16.14 -26.58 -39.00
C GLU A 227 15.40 -26.50 -40.34
N ARG A 228 16.07 -26.93 -41.42
CA ARG A 228 15.51 -26.92 -42.78
C ARG A 228 14.21 -27.71 -42.93
N VAL A 229 13.97 -28.70 -42.08
CA VAL A 229 12.75 -29.53 -42.08
C VAL A 229 11.49 -28.71 -41.77
N TRP A 230 11.58 -27.65 -40.95
CA TRP A 230 10.47 -26.71 -40.72
C TRP A 230 10.08 -25.99 -42.00
N LEU A 231 11.08 -25.52 -42.78
CA LEU A 231 10.83 -24.88 -44.07
C LEU A 231 10.13 -25.83 -45.04
N SER A 232 10.62 -27.08 -45.14
CA SER A 232 9.99 -28.10 -46.00
C SER A 232 8.54 -28.37 -45.62
N LEU A 233 8.23 -28.54 -44.33
CA LEU A 233 6.86 -28.78 -43.86
C LEU A 233 5.94 -27.59 -44.15
N VAL A 234 6.39 -26.37 -43.86
CA VAL A 234 5.60 -25.15 -44.07
C VAL A 234 5.40 -24.87 -45.57
N GLN A 235 6.40 -25.11 -46.41
CA GLN A 235 6.24 -25.02 -47.87
C GLN A 235 5.24 -26.05 -48.40
N VAL A 236 5.23 -27.31 -47.91
CA VAL A 236 4.18 -28.28 -48.29
C VAL A 236 2.80 -27.76 -47.89
N LYS A 237 2.64 -27.26 -46.65
CA LYS A 237 1.37 -26.70 -46.17
C LYS A 237 0.92 -25.47 -46.96
N GLN A 238 1.83 -24.58 -47.37
CA GLN A 238 1.48 -23.36 -48.12
C GLN A 238 0.81 -23.72 -49.46
N TYR A 239 1.38 -24.68 -50.20
CA TYR A 239 0.87 -25.12 -51.50
C TYR A 239 -0.38 -26.00 -51.36
N TRP A 240 -0.41 -26.88 -50.35
CA TRP A 240 -1.59 -27.68 -50.06
C TRP A 240 -2.80 -26.79 -49.70
N MET A 241 -2.60 -25.79 -48.83
CA MET A 241 -3.65 -24.89 -48.41
C MET A 241 -4.08 -23.92 -49.54
N ALA A 242 -3.16 -23.52 -50.42
CA ALA A 242 -3.50 -22.82 -51.66
C ALA A 242 -4.43 -23.66 -52.55
N SER A 243 -4.15 -24.96 -52.67
CA SER A 243 -5.02 -25.90 -53.39
C SER A 243 -6.40 -26.03 -52.72
N VAL A 244 -6.46 -26.22 -51.40
CA VAL A 244 -7.72 -26.31 -50.63
C VAL A 244 -8.58 -25.05 -50.81
N ALA A 245 -7.97 -23.86 -50.82
CA ALA A 245 -8.67 -22.60 -51.05
C ALA A 245 -9.28 -22.53 -52.46
N GLN A 246 -8.51 -22.85 -53.51
CA GLN A 246 -9.00 -22.84 -54.89
C GLN A 246 -10.06 -23.94 -55.12
N TYR A 247 -9.91 -25.12 -54.52
CA TYR A 247 -10.88 -26.21 -54.57
C TYR A 247 -12.24 -25.80 -53.98
N HIS A 248 -12.27 -25.25 -52.76
CA HIS A 248 -13.53 -24.79 -52.16
C HIS A 248 -14.11 -23.56 -52.87
N GLN A 249 -13.29 -22.69 -53.46
CA GLN A 249 -13.80 -21.61 -54.29
C GLN A 249 -14.41 -22.14 -55.59
N ALA A 250 -13.80 -23.16 -56.22
CA ALA A 250 -14.37 -23.80 -57.40
C ALA A 250 -15.76 -24.36 -57.14
N LEU A 251 -15.95 -25.07 -56.02
CA LEU A 251 -17.27 -25.58 -55.62
C LEU A 251 -18.27 -24.43 -55.39
N ALA A 252 -17.83 -23.29 -54.86
CA ALA A 252 -18.69 -22.12 -54.67
C ALA A 252 -19.05 -21.41 -56.01
N ASP A 253 -18.13 -21.42 -56.97
CA ASP A 253 -18.34 -20.88 -58.32
C ASP A 253 -19.25 -21.84 -59.14
N ASP A 254 -19.15 -23.15 -58.90
CA ASP A 254 -20.00 -24.22 -59.46
C ASP A 254 -21.45 -24.14 -58.92
N ASP A 255 -21.62 -24.03 -57.60
CA ASP A 255 -22.91 -23.72 -56.93
C ASP A 255 -23.56 -22.43 -57.47
N ALA A 256 -22.75 -21.48 -57.96
CA ALA A 256 -23.18 -20.23 -58.58
C ALA A 256 -23.43 -20.33 -60.09
N ASN A 257 -23.47 -21.54 -60.66
CA ASN A 257 -23.63 -21.82 -62.10
C ASN A 257 -22.53 -21.20 -63.00
N SER A 258 -21.34 -20.95 -62.43
CA SER A 258 -20.17 -20.40 -63.14
C SER A 258 -19.16 -21.52 -63.44
N HIS A 259 -19.63 -22.63 -64.00
CA HIS A 259 -18.89 -23.87 -64.27
C HIS A 259 -17.56 -23.65 -65.01
N GLY A 260 -17.51 -22.72 -65.97
CA GLY A 260 -16.25 -22.37 -66.66
C GLY A 260 -15.19 -21.81 -65.70
N VAL A 261 -15.60 -20.93 -64.77
CA VAL A 261 -14.74 -20.37 -63.71
C VAL A 261 -14.34 -21.47 -62.72
N ALA A 262 -15.27 -22.35 -62.34
CA ALA A 262 -15.00 -23.48 -61.45
C ALA A 262 -13.95 -24.45 -62.02
N ILE A 263 -13.97 -24.73 -63.32
CA ILE A 263 -12.94 -25.54 -64.00
C ILE A 263 -11.57 -24.85 -63.92
N ALA A 264 -11.48 -23.56 -64.24
CA ALA A 264 -10.23 -22.81 -64.14
C ALA A 264 -9.67 -22.78 -62.70
N ARG A 265 -10.54 -22.65 -61.70
CA ARG A 265 -10.19 -22.79 -60.27
C ARG A 265 -9.67 -24.18 -59.93
N LEU A 266 -10.30 -25.25 -60.42
CA LEU A 266 -9.84 -26.63 -60.20
C LEU A 266 -8.52 -26.93 -60.91
N GLN A 267 -8.29 -26.38 -62.12
CA GLN A 267 -6.99 -26.48 -62.79
C GLN A 267 -5.88 -25.85 -61.94
N ALA A 268 -6.11 -24.65 -61.40
CA ALA A 268 -5.21 -24.01 -60.44
C ALA A 268 -5.04 -24.85 -59.17
N ALA A 269 -6.13 -25.38 -58.59
CA ALA A 269 -6.07 -26.25 -57.41
C ALA A 269 -5.21 -27.51 -57.64
N VAL A 270 -5.36 -28.19 -58.79
CA VAL A 270 -4.57 -29.36 -59.18
C VAL A 270 -3.09 -28.99 -59.39
N ALA A 271 -2.78 -27.83 -59.97
CA ALA A 271 -1.40 -27.35 -60.10
C ALA A 271 -0.73 -27.15 -58.73
N GLN A 272 -1.40 -26.48 -57.80
CA GLN A 272 -0.89 -26.28 -56.43
C GLN A 272 -0.76 -27.62 -55.66
N ALA A 273 -1.72 -28.55 -55.83
CA ALA A 273 -1.67 -29.88 -55.21
C ALA A 273 -0.50 -30.75 -55.73
N LYS A 274 -0.15 -30.63 -57.02
CA LYS A 274 1.02 -31.32 -57.60
C LYS A 274 2.32 -30.83 -56.99
N GLU A 275 2.51 -29.52 -56.85
CA GLU A 275 3.70 -28.96 -56.19
C GLU A 275 3.76 -29.31 -54.69
N ALA A 276 2.62 -29.28 -53.99
CA ALA A 276 2.55 -29.76 -52.60
C ALA A 276 2.97 -31.23 -52.46
N THR A 277 2.46 -32.11 -53.34
CA THR A 277 2.79 -33.55 -53.35
C THR A 277 4.26 -33.80 -53.70
N LYS A 278 4.81 -33.05 -54.66
CA LYS A 278 6.22 -33.09 -55.05
C LYS A 278 7.15 -32.70 -53.90
N LEU A 279 6.82 -31.64 -53.16
CA LEU A 279 7.57 -31.24 -51.97
C LEU A 279 7.40 -32.25 -50.82
N ALA A 280 6.21 -32.81 -50.63
CA ALA A 280 5.99 -33.86 -49.62
C ALA A 280 6.82 -35.12 -49.92
N ASN A 281 6.93 -35.55 -51.17
CA ASN A 281 7.80 -36.67 -51.57
C ASN A 281 9.31 -36.38 -51.38
N SER A 282 9.72 -35.10 -51.30
CA SER A 282 11.10 -34.70 -50.99
C SER A 282 11.36 -34.48 -49.49
N PHE A 283 10.34 -34.68 -48.63
CA PHE A 283 10.48 -34.57 -47.18
C PHE A 283 11.35 -35.73 -46.63
N PRO A 284 12.27 -35.48 -45.67
CA PRO A 284 13.10 -36.52 -45.10
C PRO A 284 12.30 -37.67 -44.46
N SER A 285 12.73 -38.91 -44.69
CA SER A 285 12.10 -40.12 -44.12
C SER A 285 12.27 -40.26 -42.60
N SER A 286 13.19 -39.51 -42.00
CA SER A 286 13.40 -39.40 -40.56
C SER A 286 13.75 -37.94 -40.23
N VAL A 287 13.16 -37.41 -39.16
CA VAL A 287 13.41 -36.04 -38.67
C VAL A 287 14.30 -36.08 -37.43
N SER A 288 15.04 -35.00 -37.15
CA SER A 288 15.84 -34.93 -35.92
C SER A 288 14.93 -34.80 -34.69
N PRO A 289 15.22 -35.46 -33.56
CA PRO A 289 14.50 -35.21 -32.31
C PRO A 289 14.54 -33.74 -31.84
N THR A 290 15.56 -32.98 -32.26
CA THR A 290 15.67 -31.53 -32.02
C THR A 290 14.66 -30.70 -32.82
N SER A 291 14.09 -31.24 -33.90
CA SER A 291 13.16 -30.52 -34.76
C SER A 291 11.74 -30.42 -34.18
N ASN A 292 11.47 -31.05 -33.03
CA ASN A 292 10.18 -31.04 -32.34
C ASN A 292 8.98 -31.46 -33.25
N LEU A 293 9.23 -32.41 -34.17
CA LEU A 293 8.25 -33.01 -35.08
C LEU A 293 8.14 -34.53 -34.85
N SER A 294 6.96 -35.10 -35.12
CA SER A 294 6.79 -36.56 -35.15
C SER A 294 7.53 -37.19 -36.34
N ASN A 295 8.12 -38.36 -36.13
CA ASN A 295 8.72 -39.18 -37.20
C ASN A 295 7.72 -39.54 -38.31
N GLU A 296 6.42 -39.61 -37.99
CA GLU A 296 5.36 -39.94 -38.96
C GLU A 296 4.95 -38.74 -39.83
N ALA A 297 5.46 -37.53 -39.55
CA ALA A 297 5.07 -36.32 -40.26
C ALA A 297 5.29 -36.42 -41.78
N GLY A 298 6.40 -37.03 -42.22
CA GLY A 298 6.67 -37.22 -43.66
C GLY A 298 5.63 -38.10 -44.35
N SER A 299 5.33 -39.27 -43.78
CA SER A 299 4.29 -40.17 -44.29
C SER A 299 2.91 -39.52 -44.32
N LEU A 300 2.52 -38.82 -43.26
CA LEU A 300 1.23 -38.12 -43.17
C LEU A 300 1.10 -37.01 -44.22
N LEU A 301 2.15 -36.21 -44.45
CA LEU A 301 2.16 -35.19 -45.50
C LEU A 301 2.00 -35.80 -46.91
N ILE A 302 2.71 -36.90 -47.18
CA ILE A 302 2.64 -37.60 -48.47
C ILE A 302 1.23 -38.17 -48.71
N GLU A 303 0.62 -38.80 -47.71
CA GLU A 303 -0.73 -39.37 -47.85
C GLU A 303 -1.80 -38.28 -47.99
N MET A 304 -1.75 -37.25 -47.15
CA MET A 304 -2.67 -36.11 -47.17
C MET A 304 -2.64 -35.36 -48.52
N THR A 305 -1.45 -35.02 -49.03
CA THR A 305 -1.30 -34.30 -50.30
C THR A 305 -1.73 -35.16 -51.50
N ARG A 306 -1.37 -36.45 -51.52
CA ARG A 306 -1.80 -37.39 -52.57
C ARG A 306 -3.31 -37.58 -52.58
N LYS A 307 -3.94 -37.74 -51.42
CA LYS A 307 -5.40 -37.87 -51.30
C LYS A 307 -6.11 -36.62 -51.82
N HIS A 308 -5.66 -35.43 -51.42
CA HIS A 308 -6.21 -34.16 -51.89
C HIS A 308 -6.04 -33.97 -53.40
N LEU A 309 -4.87 -34.33 -53.95
CA LEU A 309 -4.62 -34.31 -55.39
C LEU A 309 -5.59 -35.22 -56.17
N SER A 310 -5.91 -36.41 -55.66
CA SER A 310 -6.90 -37.32 -56.25
C SER A 310 -8.27 -36.64 -56.30
N THR A 311 -8.76 -36.15 -55.16
CA THR A 311 -10.05 -35.44 -55.03
C THR A 311 -10.18 -34.27 -56.00
N CYS A 312 -9.15 -33.41 -56.11
CA CYS A 312 -9.18 -32.29 -57.04
C CYS A 312 -9.15 -32.72 -58.51
N THR A 313 -8.45 -33.81 -58.84
CA THR A 313 -8.34 -34.33 -60.22
C THR A 313 -9.64 -35.02 -60.66
N GLU A 314 -10.26 -35.78 -59.76
CA GLU A 314 -11.57 -36.42 -59.95
C GLU A 314 -12.65 -35.35 -60.21
N LYS A 315 -12.77 -34.35 -59.32
CA LYS A 315 -13.76 -33.27 -59.47
C LYS A 315 -13.49 -32.37 -60.69
N LEU A 316 -12.23 -32.16 -61.07
CA LEU A 316 -11.88 -31.46 -62.32
C LEU A 316 -12.38 -32.24 -63.56
N THR A 317 -12.21 -33.56 -63.55
CA THR A 317 -12.64 -34.44 -64.64
C THR A 317 -14.18 -34.46 -64.74
N GLU A 318 -14.86 -34.50 -63.60
CA GLU A 318 -16.33 -34.39 -63.49
C GLU A 318 -16.85 -33.07 -64.10
N LEU A 319 -16.41 -31.92 -63.57
CA LEU A 319 -16.93 -30.62 -64.05
C LEU A 319 -16.53 -30.31 -65.50
N THR A 320 -15.35 -30.75 -65.93
CA THR A 320 -14.92 -30.58 -67.34
C THR A 320 -15.84 -31.38 -68.26
N LYS A 321 -16.15 -32.64 -67.92
CA LYS A 321 -17.10 -33.46 -68.67
C LYS A 321 -18.48 -32.81 -68.71
N ASP A 322 -19.01 -32.36 -67.58
CA ASP A 322 -20.34 -31.76 -67.56
C ASP A 322 -20.39 -30.40 -68.31
N ASN A 323 -19.30 -29.63 -68.31
CA ASN A 323 -19.19 -28.45 -69.15
C ASN A 323 -19.08 -28.78 -70.65
N ASP A 324 -18.33 -29.82 -71.02
CA ASP A 324 -18.15 -30.25 -72.42
C ASP A 324 -19.43 -30.88 -73.03
N PHE A 325 -20.32 -31.46 -72.21
CA PHE A 325 -21.55 -32.11 -72.68
C PHE A 325 -22.84 -31.34 -72.38
N ILE A 326 -22.85 -30.46 -71.36
CA ILE A 326 -24.05 -29.75 -70.89
C ILE A 326 -23.88 -28.23 -71.01
N TYR A 327 -22.97 -27.64 -70.24
CA TYR A 327 -22.99 -26.19 -69.98
C TYR A 327 -22.29 -25.33 -71.04
N HIS A 328 -21.27 -25.85 -71.70
CA HIS A 328 -20.47 -25.20 -72.76
C HIS A 328 -19.95 -23.78 -72.39
N GLN A 329 -19.66 -23.53 -71.11
CA GLN A 329 -19.10 -22.26 -70.67
C GLN A 329 -17.61 -22.16 -71.02
N ILE A 330 -17.16 -20.96 -71.38
CA ILE A 330 -15.75 -20.68 -71.66
C ILE A 330 -14.97 -20.76 -70.35
N VAL A 331 -13.93 -21.60 -70.33
CA VAL A 331 -12.97 -21.66 -69.22
C VAL A 331 -12.05 -20.44 -69.30
N PRO A 332 -12.07 -19.52 -68.33
CA PRO A 332 -11.22 -18.32 -68.34
C PRO A 332 -9.77 -18.66 -67.99
N ALA A 333 -8.83 -17.79 -68.37
CA ALA A 333 -7.43 -17.94 -67.97
C ALA A 333 -7.26 -17.72 -66.46
N GLU A 334 -6.30 -18.42 -65.83
CA GLU A 334 -6.04 -18.31 -64.38
C GLU A 334 -5.79 -16.85 -63.94
N ALA A 335 -5.09 -16.06 -64.76
CA ALA A 335 -4.81 -14.65 -64.49
C ALA A 335 -6.04 -13.72 -64.49
N SER A 336 -7.18 -14.15 -65.05
CA SER A 336 -8.45 -13.41 -64.99
C SER A 336 -9.35 -13.83 -63.82
N LEU A 337 -8.94 -14.81 -63.02
CA LEU A 337 -9.67 -15.21 -61.81
C LEU A 337 -9.53 -14.16 -60.71
N THR A 338 -10.63 -13.88 -60.02
CA THR A 338 -10.64 -12.96 -58.87
C THR A 338 -9.82 -13.54 -57.71
N ALA A 339 -9.17 -12.67 -56.92
CA ALA A 339 -8.52 -13.11 -55.69
C ALA A 339 -9.55 -13.59 -54.66
N ILE A 340 -9.31 -14.75 -54.03
CA ILE A 340 -10.20 -15.27 -52.99
C ILE A 340 -10.11 -14.35 -51.76
N PRO A 341 -11.22 -13.80 -51.24
CA PRO A 341 -11.19 -12.98 -50.03
C PRO A 341 -10.66 -13.76 -48.83
N LYS A 342 -9.83 -13.14 -48.00
CA LYS A 342 -9.26 -13.80 -46.82
C LYS A 342 -10.13 -13.56 -45.58
N LEU A 343 -10.34 -14.59 -44.75
CA LEU A 343 -11.06 -14.47 -43.48
C LEU A 343 -10.20 -14.92 -42.29
N PRO A 344 -9.66 -13.99 -41.46
CA PRO A 344 -8.99 -14.33 -40.20
C PRO A 344 -10.00 -14.81 -39.16
N ALA A 345 -9.93 -16.11 -38.83
CA ALA A 345 -10.61 -16.69 -37.69
C ALA A 345 -9.69 -16.69 -36.45
N ALA A 346 -8.45 -17.14 -36.63
CA ALA A 346 -7.45 -17.13 -35.56
C ALA A 346 -6.90 -15.72 -35.29
N LYS A 347 -6.79 -15.37 -34.01
CA LYS A 347 -6.10 -14.17 -33.50
C LYS A 347 -5.26 -14.52 -32.27
N ALA A 348 -4.18 -13.80 -32.04
CA ALA A 348 -3.41 -13.91 -30.81
C ALA A 348 -4.28 -13.41 -29.63
N ILE A 349 -4.42 -14.20 -28.57
CA ILE A 349 -5.20 -13.78 -27.38
C ILE A 349 -4.29 -12.89 -26.52
N PRO A 350 -4.68 -11.64 -26.20
CA PRO A 350 -3.87 -10.78 -25.33
C PRO A 350 -3.58 -11.45 -24.00
N VAL A 351 -2.35 -11.29 -23.49
CA VAL A 351 -1.94 -11.87 -22.20
C VAL A 351 -2.87 -11.42 -21.06
N ASN A 352 -3.30 -10.16 -21.05
CA ASN A 352 -4.27 -9.63 -20.08
C ASN A 352 -5.67 -10.26 -20.16
N GLU A 353 -6.01 -10.99 -21.21
CA GLU A 353 -7.25 -11.78 -21.30
C GLU A 353 -7.01 -13.20 -20.76
N LEU A 354 -5.89 -13.83 -21.12
CA LEU A 354 -5.50 -15.14 -20.59
C LEU A 354 -5.40 -15.13 -19.05
N TYR A 355 -4.78 -14.12 -18.44
CA TYR A 355 -4.65 -14.03 -16.98
C TYR A 355 -5.93 -13.58 -16.24
N LYS A 356 -7.04 -13.30 -16.94
CA LYS A 356 -8.36 -13.05 -16.30
C LYS A 356 -9.14 -14.32 -16.00
N ASP A 357 -8.78 -15.45 -16.61
CA ASP A 357 -9.42 -16.73 -16.30
C ASP A 357 -9.13 -17.12 -14.85
N GLN A 358 -10.18 -17.34 -14.07
CA GLN A 358 -10.09 -17.64 -12.63
C GLN A 358 -9.18 -18.84 -12.35
N ASP A 359 -9.09 -19.78 -13.28
CA ASP A 359 -8.25 -20.96 -13.14
C ASP A 359 -6.76 -20.62 -13.20
N ILE A 360 -6.33 -19.64 -14.01
CA ILE A 360 -4.93 -19.18 -14.02
C ILE A 360 -4.60 -18.44 -12.72
N THR A 361 -5.50 -17.61 -12.20
CA THR A 361 -5.31 -16.98 -10.88
C THR A 361 -5.21 -18.03 -9.76
N ARG A 362 -6.02 -19.11 -9.81
CA ARG A 362 -5.93 -20.24 -8.87
C ARG A 362 -4.63 -21.03 -9.02
N ILE A 363 -4.12 -21.19 -10.25
CA ILE A 363 -2.84 -21.87 -10.54
C ILE A 363 -1.68 -21.09 -9.92
N ILE A 364 -1.67 -19.76 -10.04
CA ILE A 364 -0.63 -18.88 -9.45
C ILE A 364 -0.64 -18.94 -7.92
N GLY A 365 -1.83 -18.93 -7.31
CA GLY A 365 -2.00 -18.95 -5.86
C GLY A 365 -1.81 -17.58 -5.21
N GLN A 366 -1.64 -17.59 -3.90
CA GLN A 366 -1.42 -16.38 -3.07
C GLN A 366 -0.01 -15.82 -3.29
N ASP A 367 0.16 -14.49 -3.16
CA ASP A 367 1.48 -13.85 -3.16
C ASP A 367 2.34 -14.40 -2.02
N ILE A 368 3.43 -15.09 -2.39
CA ILE A 368 4.38 -15.67 -1.45
C ILE A 368 4.91 -14.60 -0.49
N PHE A 369 5.27 -13.42 -1.00
CA PHE A 369 5.93 -12.37 -0.23
C PHE A 369 4.95 -11.30 0.29
N GLN A 370 3.67 -11.64 0.45
CA GLN A 370 2.62 -10.71 0.87
C GLN A 370 2.97 -9.89 2.13
N ARG A 371 3.74 -10.46 3.05
CA ARG A 371 4.16 -9.85 4.33
C ARG A 371 5.22 -8.74 4.18
N ILE A 372 5.96 -8.69 3.06
CA ILE A 372 7.08 -7.75 2.87
C ILE A 372 6.60 -6.50 2.14
N VAL A 373 6.23 -5.45 2.87
CA VAL A 373 5.75 -4.18 2.29
C VAL A 373 6.94 -3.30 1.89
N PRO A 374 7.09 -2.88 0.62
CA PRO A 374 8.22 -2.06 0.17
C PRO A 374 8.28 -0.70 0.84
N MET A 375 9.49 -0.17 1.08
CA MET A 375 9.67 1.14 1.73
C MET A 375 8.95 2.29 0.99
N SER A 376 8.93 2.25 -0.34
CA SER A 376 8.16 3.21 -1.16
C SER A 376 6.66 3.14 -0.90
N VAL A 377 6.13 1.95 -0.57
CA VAL A 377 4.73 1.76 -0.23
C VAL A 377 4.44 2.19 1.21
N THR A 378 5.34 1.94 2.16
CA THR A 378 5.17 2.44 3.54
C THR A 378 5.22 3.96 3.60
N GLU A 379 6.03 4.62 2.76
CA GLU A 379 6.04 6.09 2.61
C GLU A 379 4.69 6.57 2.07
N SER A 380 4.21 6.03 0.94
CA SER A 380 2.92 6.43 0.36
C SER A 380 1.71 6.05 1.22
N ALA A 381 1.79 4.96 1.99
CA ALA A 381 0.79 4.61 3.01
C ALA A 381 0.80 5.62 4.18
N SER A 382 1.98 6.10 4.60
CA SER A 382 2.08 7.16 5.62
C SER A 382 1.51 8.49 5.12
N LEU A 383 1.69 8.83 3.83
CA LEU A 383 1.02 9.97 3.20
C LEU A 383 -0.51 9.80 3.17
N TYR A 384 -0.99 8.58 2.90
CA TYR A 384 -2.41 8.27 2.96
C TYR A 384 -2.98 8.34 4.39
N ASP A 385 -2.22 7.90 5.40
CA ASP A 385 -2.58 8.05 6.81
C ASP A 385 -2.71 9.52 7.22
N GLU A 386 -1.87 10.42 6.70
CA GLU A 386 -2.03 11.87 6.92
C GLU A 386 -3.24 12.46 6.16
N GLU A 387 -3.56 11.98 4.94
CA GLU A 387 -4.81 12.37 4.26
C GLU A 387 -6.06 11.86 5.01
N LYS A 388 -6.04 10.63 5.53
CA LYS A 388 -7.05 10.09 6.45
C LYS A 388 -7.16 10.94 7.73
N ALA A 389 -6.03 11.36 8.32
CA ALA A 389 -6.00 12.20 9.51
C ALA A 389 -6.59 13.60 9.23
N LYS A 390 -6.23 14.25 8.11
CA LYS A 390 -6.85 15.50 7.64
C LYS A 390 -8.36 15.35 7.48
N LEU A 391 -8.81 14.26 6.85
CA LEU A 391 -10.22 13.96 6.64
C LEU A 391 -10.97 13.80 7.98
N ILE A 392 -10.41 13.05 8.94
CA ILE A 392 -10.96 12.91 10.29
C ILE A 392 -11.02 14.27 11.01
N ARG A 393 -9.93 15.05 10.98
CA ARG A 393 -9.86 16.38 11.63
C ARG A 393 -10.95 17.31 11.06
N ALA A 394 -11.07 17.43 9.74
CA ALA A 394 -12.01 18.34 9.08
C ALA A 394 -13.49 17.97 9.24
N GLU A 395 -13.83 16.68 9.41
CA GLU A 395 -15.19 16.27 9.77
C GLU A 395 -15.45 16.42 11.28
N ALA A 396 -14.47 16.14 12.14
CA ALA A 396 -14.60 16.32 13.59
C ALA A 396 -14.82 17.80 13.96
N GLU A 397 -14.02 18.71 13.39
CA GLU A 397 -14.17 20.16 13.55
C GLU A 397 -15.56 20.64 13.10
N ARG A 398 -16.07 20.17 11.95
CA ARG A 398 -17.44 20.49 11.49
C ARG A 398 -18.53 19.97 12.42
N VAL A 399 -18.29 18.86 13.13
CA VAL A 399 -19.21 18.33 14.14
C VAL A 399 -19.14 19.14 15.44
N GLU A 400 -17.95 19.58 15.85
CA GLU A 400 -17.72 20.44 17.02
C GLU A 400 -18.34 21.83 16.82
N VAL A 401 -18.03 22.53 15.72
CA VAL A 401 -18.66 23.82 15.36
C VAL A 401 -20.19 23.71 15.40
N ALA A 402 -20.76 22.64 14.83
CA ALA A 402 -22.21 22.44 14.86
C ALA A 402 -22.75 22.04 16.25
N ASN A 403 -21.94 21.45 17.14
CA ASN A 403 -22.33 21.22 18.54
C ASN A 403 -22.34 22.55 19.31
N ASP A 404 -21.36 23.41 19.07
CA ASP A 404 -21.19 24.69 19.75
C ASP A 404 -22.23 25.72 19.28
N GLU A 405 -22.54 25.77 17.98
CA GLU A 405 -23.67 26.54 17.44
C GLU A 405 -24.99 26.15 18.11
N LEU A 406 -25.23 24.86 18.34
CA LEU A 406 -26.44 24.37 19.03
C LEU A 406 -26.44 24.76 20.51
N ALA A 407 -25.30 24.63 21.20
CA ALA A 407 -25.18 25.03 22.60
C ALA A 407 -25.39 26.54 22.78
N ALA A 408 -24.74 27.36 21.94
CA ALA A 408 -24.89 28.81 21.92
C ALA A 408 -26.32 29.24 21.54
N SER A 409 -26.97 28.55 20.61
CA SER A 409 -28.38 28.82 20.26
C SER A 409 -29.33 28.51 21.41
N LEU A 410 -29.12 27.40 22.14
CA LEU A 410 -29.94 27.04 23.29
C LEU A 410 -29.71 28.00 24.46
N ASP A 411 -28.46 28.40 24.75
CA ASP A 411 -28.19 29.42 25.77
C ASP A 411 -28.73 30.80 25.37
N TYR A 412 -28.62 31.22 24.12
CA TYR A 412 -29.20 32.48 23.65
C TYR A 412 -30.73 32.54 23.86
N LEU A 413 -31.42 31.43 23.56
CA LEU A 413 -32.86 31.29 23.79
C LEU A 413 -33.23 30.95 25.25
N LYS A 414 -32.23 30.75 26.14
CA LYS A 414 -32.35 30.32 27.54
C LYS A 414 -33.16 29.01 27.72
N LEU A 415 -33.11 28.14 26.72
CA LEU A 415 -33.77 26.84 26.69
C LEU A 415 -32.90 25.74 27.34
N PRO A 416 -33.49 24.76 28.05
CA PRO A 416 -34.92 24.56 28.27
C PRO A 416 -35.50 25.41 29.40
N GLY A 417 -34.67 26.11 30.18
CA GLY A 417 -35.07 26.82 31.41
C GLY A 417 -36.31 27.69 31.22
N SER A 418 -36.32 28.53 30.17
CA SER A 418 -37.42 29.42 29.80
C SER A 418 -38.80 28.74 29.69
N LEU A 419 -38.89 27.46 29.33
CA LEU A 419 -40.16 26.75 29.19
C LEU A 419 -40.73 26.22 30.51
N ASN A 420 -39.87 25.82 31.45
CA ASN A 420 -40.30 25.33 32.76
C ASN A 420 -41.03 26.43 33.55
N ILE A 421 -40.60 27.68 33.38
CA ILE A 421 -41.18 28.86 34.02
C ILE A 421 -42.58 29.14 33.47
N LEU A 422 -42.74 29.08 32.14
CA LEU A 422 -44.01 29.33 31.45
C LEU A 422 -45.08 28.25 31.72
N LYS A 423 -44.70 27.11 32.29
CA LYS A 423 -45.61 26.07 32.79
C LYS A 423 -46.14 26.34 34.22
N GLY A 424 -45.87 27.51 34.80
CA GLY A 424 -46.33 27.87 36.16
C GLY A 424 -45.35 27.47 37.27
N GLY A 425 -44.06 27.32 36.97
CA GLY A 425 -43.03 26.87 37.93
C GLY A 425 -42.74 27.82 39.10
N LEU A 426 -43.48 28.93 39.27
CA LEU A 426 -43.19 29.95 40.29
C LEU A 426 -43.34 29.43 41.72
N ASP A 427 -44.32 28.57 41.98
CA ASP A 427 -44.51 27.92 43.30
C ASP A 427 -43.43 26.88 43.63
N GLN A 428 -42.66 26.42 42.64
CA GLN A 428 -41.59 25.44 42.83
C GLN A 428 -40.20 26.09 43.04
N GLU A 429 -40.05 27.39 42.75
CA GLU A 429 -38.76 28.12 42.77
C GLU A 429 -38.43 28.85 44.08
N ASN A 430 -39.29 28.75 45.11
CA ASN A 430 -38.85 29.02 46.48
C ASN A 430 -37.99 27.87 47.06
N GLY A 431 -37.94 26.72 46.37
CA GLY A 431 -36.99 25.64 46.65
C GLY A 431 -35.60 25.91 46.07
N VAL A 432 -34.62 25.12 46.50
CA VAL A 432 -33.27 25.15 45.93
C VAL A 432 -33.27 24.68 44.49
N ASP A 433 -32.44 25.30 43.67
CA ASP A 433 -32.18 24.83 42.32
C ASP A 433 -31.64 23.38 42.36
N PRO A 434 -32.29 22.41 41.70
CA PRO A 434 -31.84 21.01 41.73
C PRO A 434 -30.42 20.79 41.20
N GLU A 435 -29.91 21.64 40.29
CA GLU A 435 -28.50 21.58 39.89
C GLU A 435 -27.59 22.02 41.04
N PHE A 436 -27.95 23.07 41.79
CA PHE A 436 -27.16 23.55 42.92
C PHE A 436 -27.10 22.52 44.06
N ARG A 437 -28.24 21.91 44.42
CA ARG A 437 -28.26 20.84 45.43
C ARG A 437 -27.40 19.67 44.96
N ARG A 438 -27.56 19.23 43.70
CA ARG A 438 -26.74 18.16 43.10
C ARG A 438 -25.24 18.51 43.08
N TRP A 439 -24.85 19.76 42.82
CA TRP A 439 -23.43 20.14 42.89
C TRP A 439 -22.87 20.02 44.31
N CYS A 440 -23.67 20.35 45.34
CA CYS A 440 -23.27 20.15 46.74
C CYS A 440 -23.22 18.65 47.10
N GLU A 441 -24.19 17.84 46.65
CA GLU A 441 -24.18 16.37 46.79
C GLU A 441 -22.97 15.72 46.10
N GLU A 442 -22.61 16.14 44.88
CA GLU A 442 -21.43 15.64 44.15
C GLU A 442 -20.09 16.06 44.77
N LEU A 443 -20.08 17.15 45.55
CA LEU A 443 -18.93 17.54 46.38
C LEU A 443 -18.93 16.85 47.75
N SER A 444 -20.05 16.34 48.25
CA SER A 444 -20.12 15.64 49.54
C SER A 444 -19.23 14.39 49.54
N GLY A 445 -18.43 14.19 50.60
CA GLY A 445 -17.54 13.03 50.72
C GLY A 445 -16.26 13.06 49.87
N TYR A 446 -16.05 14.09 49.02
CA TYR A 446 -14.70 14.40 48.53
C TYR A 446 -13.82 14.84 49.72
N GLN A 447 -12.55 14.42 49.75
CA GLN A 447 -11.65 14.62 50.92
C GLN A 447 -10.54 15.67 50.70
N GLY A 448 -10.67 16.54 49.70
CA GLY A 448 -9.60 17.47 49.32
C GLY A 448 -8.61 16.85 48.31
N PHE A 449 -8.08 17.67 47.39
CA PHE A 449 -7.10 17.23 46.39
C PHE A 449 -5.66 17.13 46.93
N GLY A 450 -5.40 17.59 48.16
CA GLY A 450 -4.05 17.67 48.74
C GLY A 450 -3.26 16.37 48.70
N SER A 451 -3.88 15.24 49.06
CA SER A 451 -3.26 13.91 49.01
C SER A 451 -2.94 13.46 47.57
N SER A 452 -3.73 13.89 46.58
CA SER A 452 -3.47 13.61 45.16
C SER A 452 -2.29 14.45 44.62
N PHE A 453 -2.17 15.72 45.02
CA PHE A 453 -0.99 16.54 44.70
C PHE A 453 0.27 16.01 45.40
N GLU A 454 0.17 15.49 46.62
CA GLU A 454 1.29 14.83 47.32
C GLU A 454 1.71 13.54 46.60
N GLN A 455 0.76 12.70 46.18
CA GLN A 455 1.02 11.50 45.38
C GLN A 455 1.76 11.84 44.08
N ILE A 456 1.31 12.85 43.33
CA ILE A 456 1.94 13.32 42.09
C ILE A 456 3.38 13.78 42.35
N ASN A 457 3.61 14.60 43.38
CA ASN A 457 4.97 15.04 43.75
C ASN A 457 5.89 13.88 44.15
N ASN A 458 5.37 12.86 44.84
CA ASN A 458 6.12 11.65 45.18
C ASN A 458 6.46 10.79 43.95
N MET A 459 5.54 10.66 42.99
CA MET A 459 5.80 9.97 41.71
C MET A 459 6.86 10.71 40.90
N LYS A 460 6.67 12.02 40.67
CA LYS A 460 7.64 12.91 40.02
C LYS A 460 9.04 12.82 40.64
N GLY A 461 9.14 12.90 41.97
CA GLY A 461 10.40 12.77 42.70
C GLY A 461 11.06 11.39 42.56
N THR A 462 10.26 10.33 42.39
CA THR A 462 10.77 8.98 42.11
C THR A 462 11.33 8.88 40.69
N ILE A 463 10.64 9.43 39.70
CA ILE A 463 11.07 9.40 38.29
C ILE A 463 12.36 10.20 38.09
N PHE A 464 12.49 11.39 38.71
CA PHE A 464 13.74 12.15 38.68
C PHE A 464 14.92 11.36 39.26
N ARG A 465 14.74 10.68 40.41
CA ARG A 465 15.79 9.82 40.98
C ARG A 465 16.20 8.68 40.05
N SER A 466 15.24 8.08 39.33
CA SER A 466 15.53 7.04 38.35
C SER A 466 16.31 7.59 37.14
N LEU A 467 15.98 8.80 36.65
CA LEU A 467 16.71 9.49 35.59
C LEU A 467 18.11 9.95 36.03
N ASP A 468 18.28 10.39 37.29
CA ASP A 468 19.58 10.70 37.89
C ASP A 468 20.45 9.45 37.99
N ASP A 469 19.89 8.32 38.42
CA ASP A 469 20.63 7.06 38.55
C ASP A 469 20.99 6.46 37.19
N ALA A 470 20.09 6.53 36.20
CA ALA A 470 20.36 6.16 34.82
C ALA A 470 21.52 7.01 34.22
N SER A 471 21.50 8.34 34.40
CA SER A 471 22.62 9.19 33.96
C SER A 471 23.92 8.78 34.65
N ARG A 472 23.90 8.65 35.99
CA ARG A 472 25.07 8.28 36.79
C ARG A 472 25.68 6.94 36.37
N LYS A 473 24.86 5.95 36.00
CA LYS A 473 25.31 4.65 35.48
C LYS A 473 26.08 4.80 34.16
N LEU A 474 25.58 5.64 33.24
CA LEU A 474 26.26 5.95 31.98
C LEU A 474 27.56 6.74 32.21
N ASP A 475 27.52 7.77 33.07
CA ASP A 475 28.69 8.57 33.43
C ASP A 475 29.79 7.71 34.08
N MET A 476 29.40 6.75 34.92
CA MET A 476 30.35 5.84 35.57
C MET A 476 30.97 4.85 34.58
N GLU A 477 30.18 4.22 33.70
CA GLU A 477 30.70 3.31 32.66
C GLU A 477 31.65 4.03 31.69
N GLU A 478 31.28 5.22 31.22
CA GLU A 478 32.12 6.05 30.36
C GLU A 478 33.45 6.38 31.06
N SER A 479 33.40 6.79 32.34
CA SER A 479 34.62 7.07 33.11
C SER A 479 35.52 5.86 33.30
N VAL A 480 34.96 4.64 33.39
CA VAL A 480 35.75 3.40 33.52
C VAL A 480 36.31 2.98 32.16
N CYS A 481 35.55 3.12 31.07
CA CYS A 481 36.03 2.86 29.72
C CYS A 481 37.24 3.76 29.38
N GLU A 482 37.17 5.06 29.66
CA GLU A 482 38.31 5.98 29.46
C GLU A 482 39.50 5.67 30.40
N LYS A 483 39.26 5.34 31.67
CA LYS A 483 40.33 4.92 32.60
C LYS A 483 41.03 3.64 32.15
N MET A 484 40.29 2.65 31.64
CA MET A 484 40.87 1.40 31.12
C MET A 484 41.64 1.65 29.82
N ARG A 485 41.14 2.51 28.92
CA ARG A 485 41.86 2.96 27.73
C ARG A 485 43.17 3.67 28.07
N ALA A 486 43.15 4.56 29.07
CA ALA A 486 44.36 5.23 29.55
C ALA A 486 45.38 4.25 30.19
N LYS A 487 44.91 3.22 30.91
CA LYS A 487 45.76 2.23 31.59
C LYS A 487 46.35 1.17 30.64
N CYS A 488 45.58 0.72 29.66
CA CYS A 488 45.97 -0.36 28.74
C CYS A 488 46.50 0.16 27.39
N GLY A 489 46.31 1.45 27.08
CA GLY A 489 46.85 2.09 25.89
C GLY A 489 46.29 1.48 24.59
N PRO A 490 47.14 1.18 23.59
CA PRO A 490 46.69 0.68 22.28
C PRO A 490 46.06 -0.71 22.36
N ASP A 491 46.30 -1.47 23.43
CA ASP A 491 45.72 -2.81 23.63
C ASP A 491 44.20 -2.74 23.93
N TRP A 492 43.67 -1.58 24.33
CA TRP A 492 42.25 -1.40 24.66
C TRP A 492 41.42 -0.99 23.44
N THR A 493 41.01 -1.98 22.66
CA THR A 493 40.26 -1.78 21.41
C THR A 493 38.76 -1.53 21.59
N GLN A 494 38.26 -1.45 22.84
CA GLN A 494 36.87 -1.11 23.11
C GLN A 494 36.52 0.29 22.57
N GLU A 495 35.41 0.44 21.84
CA GLU A 495 34.97 1.76 21.34
C GLU A 495 34.64 2.74 22.49
N PRO A 496 34.74 4.08 22.30
CA PRO A 496 34.35 5.06 23.33
C PRO A 496 32.84 5.08 23.60
N SER A 497 32.45 4.93 24.87
CA SER A 497 31.03 4.85 25.29
C SER A 497 30.23 6.12 25.04
N SER A 498 30.87 7.29 24.99
CA SER A 498 30.24 8.59 24.72
C SER A 498 29.45 8.61 23.40
N ARG A 499 29.92 7.90 22.37
CA ARG A 499 29.22 7.78 21.08
C ARG A 499 28.01 6.85 21.17
N LEU A 500 28.19 5.70 21.82
CA LEU A 500 27.17 4.65 21.94
C LEU A 500 26.01 5.04 22.87
N THR A 501 26.27 5.88 23.87
CA THR A 501 25.27 6.36 24.85
C THR A 501 24.51 7.61 24.40
N SER A 502 24.82 8.15 23.21
CA SER A 502 24.29 9.43 22.73
C SER A 502 22.75 9.49 22.65
N THR A 503 22.11 8.41 22.20
CA THR A 503 20.64 8.24 22.16
C THR A 503 20.05 8.18 23.57
N LEU A 504 20.52 7.26 24.41
CA LEU A 504 20.09 7.11 25.81
C LEU A 504 20.20 8.42 26.60
N ARG A 505 21.32 9.16 26.43
CA ARG A 505 21.50 10.48 27.04
C ARG A 505 20.54 11.54 26.48
N SER A 506 20.10 11.40 25.23
CA SER A 506 19.06 12.27 24.64
C SER A 506 17.68 11.95 25.21
N ASP A 507 17.35 10.67 25.37
CA ASP A 507 16.09 10.22 25.96
C ASP A 507 15.98 10.70 27.41
N ILE A 508 17.05 10.58 28.21
CA ILE A 508 17.13 11.13 29.58
C ILE A 508 16.82 12.65 29.59
N ARG A 509 17.37 13.43 28.65
CA ARG A 509 17.10 14.87 28.56
C ARG A 509 15.66 15.17 28.13
N SER A 510 15.13 14.41 27.16
CA SER A 510 13.76 14.57 26.68
C SER A 510 12.75 14.28 27.78
N TYR A 511 12.92 13.18 28.52
CA TYR A 511 12.03 12.82 29.63
C TYR A 511 12.11 13.82 30.78
N ARG A 512 13.30 14.36 31.11
CA ARG A 512 13.41 15.50 32.05
C ARG A 512 12.60 16.70 31.59
N SER A 513 12.77 17.13 30.34
CA SER A 513 12.06 18.29 29.79
C SER A 513 10.53 18.09 29.84
N ALA A 514 10.04 16.90 29.50
CA ALA A 514 8.61 16.57 29.56
C ALA A 514 8.06 16.60 31.00
N ILE A 515 8.84 16.16 31.99
CA ILE A 515 8.47 16.22 33.41
C ILE A 515 8.52 17.66 33.94
N GLU A 516 9.45 18.49 33.47
CA GLU A 516 9.53 19.91 33.81
C GLU A 516 8.37 20.71 33.21
N GLU A 517 7.94 20.40 31.98
CA GLU A 517 6.75 20.98 31.36
C GLU A 517 5.46 20.56 32.10
N ALA A 518 5.29 19.26 32.38
CA ALA A 518 4.17 18.76 33.18
C ALA A 518 4.12 19.41 34.58
N ALA A 519 5.26 19.67 35.20
CA ALA A 519 5.35 20.37 36.48
C ALA A 519 4.80 21.80 36.46
N VAL A 520 4.85 22.49 35.31
CA VAL A 520 4.23 23.81 35.16
C VAL A 520 2.71 23.67 35.17
N SER A 521 2.17 22.66 34.46
CA SER A 521 0.73 22.34 34.49
C SER A 521 0.25 21.90 35.88
N ASP A 522 1.02 21.08 36.60
CA ASP A 522 0.72 20.70 38.00
C ASP A 522 0.63 21.95 38.90
N GLY A 523 1.55 22.90 38.72
CA GLY A 523 1.56 24.17 39.44
C GLY A 523 0.35 25.05 39.13
N GLN A 524 -0.13 25.05 37.88
CA GLN A 524 -1.36 25.74 37.48
C GLN A 524 -2.59 25.09 38.14
N LEU A 525 -2.70 23.75 38.12
CA LEU A 525 -3.76 23.02 38.82
C LEU A 525 -3.75 23.31 40.33
N PHE A 526 -2.56 23.32 40.95
CA PHE A 526 -2.43 23.63 42.38
C PHE A 526 -2.87 25.06 42.71
N ASN A 527 -2.49 26.05 41.89
CA ASN A 527 -2.93 27.43 42.06
C ASN A 527 -4.46 27.58 41.88
N MET A 528 -5.04 26.91 40.89
CA MET A 528 -6.49 26.88 40.65
C MET A 528 -7.25 26.23 41.81
N PHE A 529 -6.72 25.16 42.40
CA PHE A 529 -7.23 24.56 43.63
C PHE A 529 -7.22 25.57 44.79
N ARG A 530 -6.07 26.17 45.10
CA ARG A 530 -5.95 27.12 46.23
C ARG A 530 -6.82 28.37 46.11
N GLN A 531 -7.10 28.84 44.90
CA GLN A 531 -7.96 30.02 44.68
C GLN A 531 -9.44 29.73 44.94
N ASN A 532 -9.89 28.49 44.74
CA ASN A 532 -11.30 28.10 44.85
C ASN A 532 -11.57 27.20 46.07
N GLU A 533 -10.54 26.89 46.86
CA GLU A 533 -10.58 25.98 48.02
C GLU A 533 -11.67 26.35 49.02
N SER A 534 -11.81 27.64 49.38
CA SER A 534 -12.84 28.08 50.33
C SER A 534 -14.26 27.97 49.80
N ASP A 535 -14.48 28.24 48.51
CA ASP A 535 -15.81 28.14 47.89
C ASP A 535 -16.22 26.66 47.67
N MET A 536 -15.26 25.78 47.33
CA MET A 536 -15.48 24.34 47.27
C MET A 536 -15.76 23.75 48.66
N GLU A 537 -15.09 24.24 49.71
CA GLU A 537 -15.36 23.81 51.09
C GLU A 537 -16.72 24.28 51.61
N GLU A 538 -17.14 25.51 51.26
CA GLU A 538 -18.48 26.01 51.58
C GLU A 538 -19.57 25.15 50.91
N MET A 539 -19.37 24.76 49.64
CA MET A 539 -20.27 23.82 48.95
C MET A 539 -20.24 22.39 49.52
N ARG A 540 -19.06 21.87 49.90
CA ARG A 540 -18.92 20.54 50.53
C ARG A 540 -19.66 20.49 51.86
N SER A 541 -19.40 21.47 52.74
CA SER A 541 -20.04 21.54 54.05
C SER A 541 -21.56 21.55 53.92
N ALA A 542 -22.11 22.33 52.98
CA ALA A 542 -23.55 22.38 52.75
C ALA A 542 -24.14 21.08 52.14
N GLY A 543 -23.33 20.30 51.41
CA GLY A 543 -23.71 18.96 50.95
C GLY A 543 -23.63 17.88 52.04
N GLU A 544 -22.67 17.98 52.97
CA GLU A 544 -22.49 17.02 54.06
C GLU A 544 -23.46 17.24 55.24
N THR A 545 -23.91 18.47 55.49
CA THR A 545 -24.91 18.78 56.53
C THR A 545 -26.36 18.77 56.02
N ASP A 546 -26.60 18.54 54.72
CA ASP A 546 -27.89 18.71 54.03
C ASP A 546 -28.45 20.16 54.13
N GLU A 547 -27.56 21.14 54.32
CA GLU A 547 -27.87 22.58 54.44
C GLU A 547 -27.65 23.35 53.12
N ALA A 548 -27.64 22.67 51.97
CA ALA A 548 -27.59 23.28 50.64
C ALA A 548 -28.66 24.39 50.48
N ASP A 549 -29.82 24.21 51.11
CA ASP A 549 -30.92 25.16 51.15
C ASP A 549 -30.58 26.45 51.90
N VAL A 550 -29.85 26.35 53.01
CA VAL A 550 -29.39 27.51 53.78
C VAL A 550 -28.30 28.26 53.03
N LEU A 551 -27.36 27.54 52.39
CA LEU A 551 -26.30 28.16 51.58
C LEU A 551 -26.89 28.88 50.35
N TYR A 552 -27.83 28.26 49.65
CA TYR A 552 -28.50 28.83 48.49
C TYR A 552 -29.30 30.10 48.87
N GLN A 553 -30.12 30.04 49.92
CA GLN A 553 -30.87 31.20 50.41
C GLN A 553 -29.94 32.34 50.87
N ARG A 554 -28.85 32.02 51.59
CA ARG A 554 -27.84 33.01 52.01
C ARG A 554 -27.17 33.68 50.80
N ALA A 555 -26.87 32.93 49.76
CA ALA A 555 -26.30 33.46 48.52
C ALA A 555 -27.31 34.33 47.74
N MET A 556 -28.59 33.94 47.69
CA MET A 556 -29.68 34.73 47.08
C MET A 556 -29.88 36.06 47.82
N VAL A 557 -29.92 36.06 49.15
CA VAL A 557 -29.99 37.29 49.96
C VAL A 557 -28.78 38.19 49.71
N LYS A 558 -27.57 37.62 49.65
CA LYS A 558 -26.33 38.35 49.33
C LYS A 558 -26.31 38.89 47.90
N ALA A 559 -27.06 38.30 46.97
CA ALA A 559 -27.26 38.76 45.60
C ALA A 559 -28.38 39.83 45.46
N GLY A 560 -28.99 40.28 46.57
CA GLY A 560 -29.93 41.40 46.61
C GLY A 560 -31.39 41.03 46.92
N ALA A 561 -31.69 39.76 47.21
CA ALA A 561 -33.05 39.31 47.46
C ALA A 561 -33.52 39.54 48.91
N ALA A 562 -33.65 40.80 49.37
CA ALA A 562 -34.39 41.10 50.60
C ALA A 562 -34.90 42.57 50.76
N ARG A 563 -36.20 42.67 51.05
CA ARG A 563 -36.97 43.77 51.70
C ARG A 563 -37.60 44.87 50.84
N THR A 564 -38.90 44.67 50.58
CA THR A 564 -39.93 45.71 50.76
C THR A 564 -40.81 45.33 51.95
N ASN A 565 -41.00 46.26 52.90
CA ASN A 565 -41.91 46.11 54.05
C ASN A 565 -43.37 46.03 53.53
N GLY A 566 -44.35 45.41 54.19
CA GLY A 566 -44.46 45.07 55.61
C GLY A 566 -45.66 45.81 56.23
N GLN A 567 -46.88 45.38 55.91
CA GLN A 567 -48.13 45.80 56.59
C GLN A 567 -49.27 44.78 56.38
N ASP A 568 -50.22 44.72 57.30
CA ASP A 568 -51.26 43.70 57.45
C ASP A 568 -52.19 43.47 56.25
N VAL A 569 -52.44 42.20 55.88
CA VAL A 569 -53.77 41.70 55.46
C VAL A 569 -53.95 40.24 55.94
N LYS A 570 -55.13 39.93 56.50
CA LYS A 570 -55.55 38.57 56.90
C LYS A 570 -55.98 37.72 55.70
N SER A 571 -55.97 36.39 55.89
CA SER A 571 -56.52 35.37 55.01
C SER A 571 -57.66 35.81 54.06
N SER A 572 -57.40 35.71 52.76
CA SER A 572 -58.44 35.33 51.80
C SER A 572 -57.86 34.28 50.86
N SER A 573 -58.40 33.06 50.92
CA SER A 573 -58.27 32.08 49.84
C SER A 573 -59.00 32.64 48.62
N GLY A 574 -58.25 33.30 47.73
CA GLY A 574 -58.72 33.83 46.46
C GLY A 574 -58.00 33.09 45.34
N ILE A 575 -58.77 32.56 44.40
CA ILE A 575 -58.26 31.85 43.23
C ILE A 575 -57.63 32.90 42.29
N GLU A 576 -56.31 33.04 42.32
CA GLU A 576 -55.57 33.62 41.19
C GLU A 576 -55.41 32.52 40.14
N GLY A 577 -56.05 32.70 38.98
CA GLY A 577 -56.13 31.67 37.95
C GLY A 577 -54.76 31.32 37.38
N ASN A 578 -54.45 30.02 37.33
CA ASN A 578 -53.32 29.54 36.56
C ASN A 578 -53.51 29.90 35.07
N LEU A 579 -52.42 30.20 34.37
CA LEU A 579 -52.37 30.51 32.93
C LEU A 579 -52.96 29.39 32.02
N LEU A 580 -53.31 28.25 32.61
CA LEU A 580 -53.90 27.06 32.01
C LEU A 580 -55.44 27.06 31.96
N ASP A 581 -56.14 27.88 32.75
CA ASP A 581 -57.60 27.75 32.99
C ASP A 581 -58.49 28.74 32.19
N ASP A 582 -57.93 29.70 31.45
CA ASP A 582 -58.72 30.57 30.56
C ASP A 582 -59.08 29.83 29.26
N ILE A 583 -60.30 29.28 29.22
CA ILE A 583 -60.88 28.57 28.07
C ILE A 583 -61.47 29.55 27.03
N ASP A 584 -61.07 29.32 25.78
CA ASP A 584 -61.65 29.75 24.49
C ASP A 584 -61.80 31.25 24.13
N ASP A 585 -61.09 31.64 23.06
CA ASP A 585 -61.72 32.22 21.86
C ASP A 585 -60.91 31.84 20.60
N ASP A 586 -61.55 31.91 19.43
CA ASP A 586 -61.25 31.14 18.23
C ASP A 586 -59.85 31.38 17.58
N SER A 587 -59.36 30.37 16.86
CA SER A 587 -58.24 30.43 15.88
C SER A 587 -56.76 30.51 16.35
N LYS A 588 -56.38 30.27 17.62
CA LYS A 588 -54.94 30.19 18.03
C LYS A 588 -54.62 29.02 18.96
N ARG A 589 -53.47 28.37 18.73
CA ARG A 589 -52.91 27.29 19.59
C ARG A 589 -52.83 27.71 21.05
N THR A 590 -53.13 26.80 21.97
CA THR A 590 -53.01 27.08 23.41
C THR A 590 -51.55 27.33 23.80
N VAL A 591 -51.32 28.06 24.90
CA VAL A 591 -49.95 28.33 25.38
C VAL A 591 -49.22 27.00 25.68
N THR A 592 -49.95 26.02 26.22
CA THR A 592 -49.48 24.66 26.49
C THR A 592 -49.04 23.92 25.23
N GLU A 593 -49.82 23.98 24.14
CA GLU A 593 -49.45 23.42 22.84
C GLU A 593 -48.23 24.10 22.23
N GLN A 594 -48.12 25.43 22.38
CA GLN A 594 -46.96 26.19 21.90
C GLN A 594 -45.68 25.80 22.65
N ILE A 595 -45.75 25.67 23.98
CA ILE A 595 -44.64 25.19 24.81
C ILE A 595 -44.23 23.76 24.40
N ALA A 596 -45.20 22.84 24.28
CA ALA A 596 -44.93 21.46 23.86
C ALA A 596 -44.30 21.37 22.46
N ALA A 597 -44.65 22.27 21.54
CA ALA A 597 -44.02 22.36 20.23
C ALA A 597 -42.55 22.78 20.30
N VAL A 598 -42.19 23.71 21.19
CA VAL A 598 -40.78 24.10 21.42
C VAL A 598 -40.00 22.95 22.09
N GLU A 599 -40.57 22.25 23.06
CA GLU A 599 -39.95 21.08 23.70
C GLU A 599 -39.67 19.96 22.69
N GLU A 600 -40.62 19.67 21.79
CA GLU A 600 -40.44 18.66 20.74
C GLU A 600 -39.35 19.05 19.73
N LEU A 601 -39.19 20.35 19.42
CA LEU A 601 -38.08 20.84 18.59
C LEU A 601 -36.72 20.69 19.30
N VAL A 602 -36.63 20.99 20.60
CA VAL A 602 -35.42 20.76 21.41
C VAL A 602 -35.10 19.25 21.50
N ARG A 603 -36.12 18.39 21.64
CA ARG A 603 -35.95 16.93 21.63
C ARG A 603 -35.43 16.41 20.28
N LYS A 604 -35.98 16.92 19.17
CA LYS A 604 -35.50 16.63 17.80
C LYS A 604 -34.05 17.07 17.59
N LEU A 605 -33.67 18.27 18.05
CA LEU A 605 -32.29 18.76 17.99
C LEU A 605 -31.32 17.86 18.76
N ASN A 606 -31.68 17.43 19.97
CA ASN A 606 -30.86 16.50 20.76
C ASN A 606 -30.78 15.08 20.15
N LEU A 607 -31.78 14.65 19.36
CA LEU A 607 -31.69 13.42 18.58
C LEU A 607 -30.70 13.56 17.41
N VAL A 608 -30.76 14.68 16.67
CA VAL A 608 -29.81 14.99 15.59
C VAL A 608 -28.38 15.12 16.10
N LYS A 609 -28.18 15.72 17.28
CA LYS A 609 -26.87 15.78 17.95
C LYS A 609 -26.29 14.38 18.22
N ARG A 610 -27.11 13.47 18.78
CA ARG A 610 -26.68 12.08 19.03
C ARG A 610 -26.36 11.32 17.74
N GLU A 611 -27.23 11.43 16.73
CA GLU A 611 -27.03 10.83 15.40
C GLU A 611 -25.71 11.29 14.76
N ARG A 612 -25.39 12.59 14.87
CA ARG A 612 -24.14 13.17 14.35
C ARG A 612 -22.90 12.62 15.07
N VAL A 613 -22.92 12.53 16.40
CA VAL A 613 -21.82 11.98 17.21
C VAL A 613 -21.59 10.49 16.91
N GLU A 614 -22.66 9.71 16.78
CA GLU A 614 -22.59 8.29 16.41
C GLU A 614 -22.06 8.10 14.97
N THR A 615 -22.51 8.92 14.02
CA THR A 615 -21.99 8.92 12.65
C THR A 615 -20.49 9.24 12.62
N LEU A 616 -20.03 10.24 13.38
CA LEU A 616 -18.61 10.59 13.49
C LEU A 616 -17.78 9.47 14.12
N LYS A 617 -18.31 8.76 15.13
CA LYS A 617 -17.65 7.60 15.74
C LYS A 617 -17.45 6.48 14.70
N ASN A 618 -18.53 6.07 14.03
CA ASN A 618 -18.49 5.04 12.99
C ASN A 618 -17.53 5.41 11.84
N PHE A 619 -17.49 6.70 11.46
CA PHE A 619 -16.57 7.23 10.47
C PHE A 619 -15.10 7.10 10.89
N LYS A 620 -14.75 7.52 12.11
CA LYS A 620 -13.39 7.36 12.67
C LYS A 620 -12.97 5.89 12.70
N GLU A 621 -13.81 5.00 13.22
CA GLU A 621 -13.52 3.56 13.28
C GLU A 621 -13.27 2.96 11.89
N LYS A 622 -14.08 3.33 10.88
CA LYS A 622 -13.90 2.83 9.51
C LYS A 622 -12.67 3.37 8.80
N ILE A 623 -12.25 4.60 9.08
CA ILE A 623 -11.01 5.18 8.52
C ILE A 623 -9.77 4.59 9.20
N HIS A 624 -9.81 4.34 10.51
CA HIS A 624 -8.67 3.74 11.23
C HIS A 624 -8.41 2.27 10.84
N LEU A 625 -9.45 1.51 10.47
CA LEU A 625 -9.33 0.12 10.03
C LEU A 625 -8.88 -0.04 8.57
N ASP A 626 -8.54 1.06 7.88
CA ASP A 626 -8.36 1.08 6.44
C ASP A 626 -6.88 1.02 6.02
N ASP A 627 -6.46 -0.09 5.42
CA ASP A 627 -5.11 -0.31 4.91
C ASP A 627 -5.12 -0.43 3.38
N ILE A 628 -4.35 0.44 2.72
CA ILE A 628 -4.24 0.50 1.27
C ILE A 628 -2.92 -0.09 0.74
N SER A 629 -2.08 -0.66 1.61
CA SER A 629 -0.74 -1.14 1.26
C SER A 629 -0.76 -2.11 0.08
N ASN A 630 -1.71 -3.06 0.06
CA ASN A 630 -1.86 -4.00 -1.05
C ASN A 630 -2.32 -3.32 -2.36
N VAL A 631 -3.17 -2.29 -2.28
CA VAL A 631 -3.60 -1.50 -3.46
C VAL A 631 -2.41 -0.74 -4.04
N LEU A 632 -1.59 -0.13 -3.17
CA LEU A 632 -0.36 0.57 -3.56
C LEU A 632 0.67 -0.40 -4.19
N ILE A 633 0.91 -1.57 -3.59
CA ILE A 633 1.81 -2.61 -4.13
C ILE A 633 1.39 -3.01 -5.55
N LEU A 634 0.11 -3.35 -5.77
CA LEU A 634 -0.40 -3.79 -7.07
C LEU A 634 -0.41 -2.66 -8.12
N SER A 635 -0.65 -1.42 -7.69
CA SER A 635 -0.71 -0.25 -8.56
C SER A 635 0.66 0.29 -9.01
N LYS A 636 1.77 -0.10 -8.35
CA LYS A 636 3.12 0.41 -8.59
C LYS A 636 3.63 0.26 -10.04
N LYS A 637 3.11 -0.72 -10.80
CA LYS A 637 3.39 -0.91 -12.24
C LYS A 637 2.37 -0.24 -13.18
N GLY A 638 1.27 0.29 -12.65
CA GLY A 638 0.24 0.98 -13.43
C GLY A 638 0.70 2.38 -13.85
N VAL A 639 1.35 2.48 -15.00
CA VAL A 639 1.99 3.68 -15.60
C VAL A 639 1.07 4.93 -15.72
N THR A 640 -0.22 4.84 -15.37
CA THR A 640 -1.25 5.86 -15.58
C THR A 640 -1.97 6.35 -14.31
N MET A 641 -1.78 5.74 -13.14
CA MET A 641 -2.40 6.21 -11.89
C MET A 641 -1.36 6.87 -10.99
N GLN A 642 -1.39 8.21 -10.92
CA GLN A 642 -0.68 8.96 -9.89
C GLN A 642 -1.22 8.55 -8.51
N GLU A 643 -0.37 8.43 -7.50
CA GLU A 643 -0.74 8.00 -6.14
C GLU A 643 -1.90 8.84 -5.57
N ASN A 644 -1.90 10.16 -5.83
CA ASN A 644 -2.98 11.07 -5.49
C ASN A 644 -4.37 10.72 -6.10
N GLN A 645 -4.42 10.02 -7.23
CA GLN A 645 -5.67 9.53 -7.82
C GLN A 645 -6.15 8.26 -7.11
N ILE A 646 -5.23 7.38 -6.72
CA ILE A 646 -5.51 6.19 -5.92
C ILE A 646 -6.05 6.63 -4.55
N PHE A 647 -5.38 7.57 -3.88
CA PHE A 647 -5.85 8.14 -2.62
C PHE A 647 -7.26 8.74 -2.75
N LYS A 648 -7.56 9.47 -3.83
CA LYS A 648 -8.91 10.03 -4.06
C LYS A 648 -9.98 8.96 -4.25
N ILE A 649 -9.72 7.94 -5.08
CA ILE A 649 -10.65 6.83 -5.32
C ILE A 649 -10.91 6.09 -3.99
N GLU A 650 -9.85 5.85 -3.22
CA GLU A 650 -9.94 5.09 -1.98
C GLU A 650 -10.56 5.89 -0.83
N LEU A 651 -10.36 7.21 -0.76
CA LEU A 651 -11.08 8.08 0.18
C LEU A 651 -12.54 8.30 -0.21
N ASP A 652 -12.90 8.21 -1.51
CA ASP A 652 -14.26 8.44 -1.99
C ASP A 652 -15.28 7.45 -1.39
N LYS A 653 -14.85 6.25 -0.98
CA LYS A 653 -15.69 5.27 -0.25
C LYS A 653 -16.21 5.79 1.09
N PHE A 654 -15.57 6.81 1.67
CA PHE A 654 -16.00 7.44 2.93
C PHE A 654 -17.01 8.59 2.73
N ARG A 655 -17.26 9.05 1.49
CA ARG A 655 -18.27 10.09 1.18
C ARG A 655 -19.65 9.84 1.78
N PRO A 656 -20.21 8.61 1.87
CA PRO A 656 -21.53 8.40 2.47
C PRO A 656 -21.63 8.90 3.91
N TYR A 657 -20.56 8.77 4.70
CA TYR A 657 -20.51 9.28 6.07
C TYR A 657 -20.42 10.81 6.10
N GLN A 658 -19.56 11.42 5.26
CA GLN A 658 -19.48 12.88 5.12
C GLN A 658 -20.82 13.49 4.72
N ASN A 659 -21.49 12.88 3.73
CA ASN A 659 -22.83 13.28 3.28
C ASN A 659 -23.86 13.15 4.42
N ARG A 660 -23.77 12.11 5.26
CA ARG A 660 -24.65 11.98 6.44
C ARG A 660 -24.38 13.06 7.49
N LEU A 661 -23.11 13.36 7.77
CA LEU A 661 -22.74 14.46 8.68
C LEU A 661 -23.26 15.81 8.16
N LEU A 662 -23.07 16.12 6.87
CA LEU A 662 -23.61 17.33 6.23
C LEU A 662 -25.15 17.39 6.31
N GLN A 663 -25.85 16.29 6.07
CA GLN A 663 -27.31 16.21 6.25
C GLN A 663 -27.75 16.49 7.69
N THR A 664 -27.05 15.93 8.70
CA THR A 664 -27.37 16.22 10.11
C THR A 664 -27.12 17.69 10.46
N ASN A 665 -26.09 18.32 9.88
CA ASN A 665 -25.82 19.74 10.08
C ASN A 665 -26.93 20.62 9.47
N HIS A 666 -27.27 20.44 8.19
CA HIS A 666 -28.37 21.17 7.56
C HIS A 666 -29.72 20.99 8.29
N LYS A 667 -30.01 19.76 8.76
CA LYS A 667 -31.20 19.46 9.56
C LYS A 667 -31.19 20.20 10.89
N GLN A 668 -30.04 20.28 11.56
CA GLN A 668 -29.87 21.10 12.76
C GLN A 668 -30.13 22.59 12.45
N SER A 669 -29.48 23.18 11.44
CA SER A 669 -29.66 24.60 11.11
C SER A 669 -31.12 24.94 10.78
N SER A 670 -31.86 24.04 10.13
CA SER A 670 -33.31 24.20 9.88
C SER A 670 -34.13 24.14 11.17
N LEU A 671 -33.85 23.16 12.05
CA LEU A 671 -34.55 23.01 13.32
C LEU A 671 -34.26 24.17 14.29
N ILE A 672 -33.04 24.74 14.28
CA ILE A 672 -32.71 25.95 15.05
C ILE A 672 -33.53 27.15 14.54
N LYS A 673 -33.64 27.35 13.22
CA LYS A 673 -34.48 28.42 12.65
C LYS A 673 -35.95 28.25 13.01
N GLU A 674 -36.48 27.03 12.95
CA GLU A 674 -37.84 26.72 13.35
C GLU A 674 -38.05 26.96 14.85
N LEU A 675 -37.11 26.53 15.70
CA LEU A 675 -37.10 26.76 17.14
C LEU A 675 -37.12 28.26 17.47
N THR A 676 -36.21 29.05 16.89
CA THR A 676 -36.15 30.51 17.12
C THR A 676 -37.44 31.20 16.71
N ARG A 677 -38.07 30.79 15.59
CA ARG A 677 -39.37 31.32 15.17
C ARG A 677 -40.48 30.96 16.17
N THR A 678 -40.66 29.67 16.47
CA THR A 678 -41.75 29.20 17.33
C THR A 678 -41.61 29.70 18.77
N TYR A 679 -40.38 29.86 19.26
CA TYR A 679 -40.10 30.49 20.54
C TYR A 679 -40.34 32.01 20.52
N GLY A 680 -40.01 32.70 19.41
CA GLY A 680 -40.35 34.11 19.21
C GLY A 680 -41.86 34.36 19.13
N GLU A 681 -42.62 33.45 18.53
CA GLU A 681 -44.09 33.45 18.52
C GLU A 681 -44.64 33.29 19.95
N LEU A 682 -44.14 32.32 20.73
CA LEU A 682 -44.49 32.11 22.15
C LEU A 682 -44.20 33.35 23.01
N LEU A 683 -43.02 33.96 22.87
CA LEU A 683 -42.64 35.20 23.55
C LEU A 683 -43.47 36.42 23.11
N SER A 684 -44.22 36.34 22.01
CA SER A 684 -45.02 37.46 21.53
C SER A 684 -46.36 37.61 22.26
N ASP A 685 -46.87 36.54 22.90
CA ASP A 685 -48.13 36.53 23.65
C ASP A 685 -48.08 37.53 24.83
N LYS A 686 -49.17 38.29 25.01
CA LYS A 686 -49.27 39.30 26.06
C LYS A 686 -49.24 38.69 27.47
N ARG A 687 -49.75 37.47 27.63
CA ARG A 687 -49.78 36.73 28.91
C ARG A 687 -48.39 36.26 29.33
N VAL A 688 -47.56 35.90 28.34
CA VAL A 688 -46.16 35.50 28.55
C VAL A 688 -45.29 36.69 28.97
N LYS A 689 -45.53 37.88 28.39
CA LYS A 689 -44.74 39.09 28.64
C LYS A 689 -44.85 39.69 30.05
N SER A 690 -46.02 39.57 30.71
CA SER A 690 -46.18 40.05 32.09
C SER A 690 -45.39 39.21 33.09
N GLU A 691 -45.42 37.89 32.91
CA GLU A 691 -44.72 36.93 33.77
C GLU A 691 -43.22 36.93 33.51
N GLN A 692 -42.81 37.08 32.24
CA GLN A 692 -41.41 37.23 31.84
C GLN A 692 -40.72 38.39 32.56
N ASN A 693 -41.35 39.56 32.68
CA ASN A 693 -40.72 40.74 33.30
C ASN A 693 -40.51 40.60 34.81
N LYS A 694 -41.47 40.00 35.54
CA LYS A 694 -41.29 39.70 36.97
C LYS A 694 -40.18 38.66 37.14
N TYR A 695 -40.27 37.57 36.37
CA TYR A 695 -39.33 36.46 36.42
C TYR A 695 -37.90 36.90 36.06
N GLU A 696 -37.71 37.76 35.06
CA GLU A 696 -36.37 38.19 34.62
C GLU A 696 -35.58 38.87 35.75
N SER A 697 -36.25 39.58 36.65
CA SER A 697 -35.59 40.20 37.81
C SER A 697 -35.06 39.17 38.83
N PHE A 698 -35.86 38.17 39.17
CA PHE A 698 -35.50 37.07 40.09
C PHE A 698 -34.48 36.12 39.43
N SER A 699 -34.68 35.80 38.16
CA SER A 699 -33.80 34.95 37.36
C SER A 699 -32.41 35.56 37.12
N ARG A 700 -32.28 36.89 37.06
CA ARG A 700 -30.97 37.56 37.03
C ARG A 700 -30.22 37.38 38.36
N GLN A 701 -30.92 37.43 39.50
CA GLN A 701 -30.33 37.21 40.82
C GLN A 701 -29.92 35.74 41.01
N ARG A 702 -30.85 34.80 40.78
CA ARG A 702 -30.58 33.34 40.74
C ARG A 702 -29.47 32.99 39.76
N GLY A 703 -29.50 33.56 38.55
CA GLY A 703 -28.47 33.36 37.54
C GLY A 703 -27.07 33.85 37.96
N THR A 704 -26.98 34.90 38.77
CA THR A 704 -25.71 35.37 39.34
C THR A 704 -25.17 34.37 40.39
N VAL A 705 -26.04 33.87 41.27
CA VAL A 705 -25.70 32.86 42.28
C VAL A 705 -25.27 31.54 41.62
N LEU A 706 -26.07 31.02 40.70
CA LEU A 706 -25.76 29.79 39.96
C LEU A 706 -24.52 29.96 39.09
N LYS A 707 -24.27 31.11 38.46
CA LYS A 707 -23.05 31.34 37.69
C LYS A 707 -21.80 31.27 38.57
N LYS A 708 -21.83 31.79 39.80
CA LYS A 708 -20.70 31.65 40.75
C LYS A 708 -20.45 30.18 41.06
N TYR A 709 -21.46 29.47 41.58
CA TYR A 709 -21.26 28.10 42.06
C TYR A 709 -21.12 27.06 40.95
N ARG A 710 -21.66 27.30 39.74
CA ARG A 710 -21.35 26.52 38.54
C ARG A 710 -19.88 26.66 38.15
N ALA A 711 -19.29 27.86 38.27
CA ALA A 711 -17.85 28.03 38.02
C ALA A 711 -16.99 27.29 39.07
N VAL A 712 -17.43 27.26 40.34
CA VAL A 712 -16.77 26.49 41.41
C VAL A 712 -16.88 24.98 41.16
N HIS A 713 -18.07 24.47 40.82
CA HIS A 713 -18.28 23.05 40.47
C HIS A 713 -17.53 22.64 39.21
N GLN A 714 -17.54 23.47 38.16
CA GLN A 714 -16.74 23.24 36.95
C GLN A 714 -15.24 23.19 37.29
N THR A 715 -14.76 24.09 38.17
CA THR A 715 -13.37 24.07 38.65
C THR A 715 -13.06 22.77 39.41
N TYR A 716 -13.98 22.26 40.23
CA TYR A 716 -13.83 20.94 40.86
C TYR A 716 -13.74 19.79 39.84
N VAL A 717 -14.60 19.79 38.81
CA VAL A 717 -14.58 18.79 37.72
C VAL A 717 -13.28 18.86 36.92
N ASP A 718 -12.82 20.07 36.59
CA ASP A 718 -11.60 20.31 35.83
C ASP A 718 -10.34 19.95 36.65
N LEU A 719 -10.32 20.25 37.96
CA LEU A 719 -9.26 19.81 38.87
C LEU A 719 -9.21 18.29 38.99
N LYS A 720 -10.36 17.62 39.14
CA LYS A 720 -10.45 16.16 39.22
C LYS A 720 -9.93 15.51 37.93
N ALA A 721 -10.44 15.95 36.77
CA ALA A 721 -10.01 15.45 35.47
C ALA A 721 -8.53 15.78 35.16
N GLY A 722 -8.04 16.94 35.59
CA GLY A 722 -6.64 17.33 35.47
C GLY A 722 -5.70 16.47 36.33
N LEU A 723 -6.08 16.21 37.59
CA LEU A 723 -5.33 15.36 38.51
C LEU A 723 -5.31 13.89 38.10
N ASP A 724 -6.42 13.36 37.57
CA ASP A 724 -6.47 11.99 37.07
C ASP A 724 -5.60 11.83 35.81
N LYS A 725 -5.60 12.83 34.90
CA LYS A 725 -4.65 12.89 33.77
C LYS A 725 -3.19 13.00 34.23
N ALA A 726 -2.89 13.81 35.24
CA ALA A 726 -1.55 13.95 35.78
C ALA A 726 -1.05 12.64 36.42
N LYS A 727 -1.89 11.97 37.22
CA LYS A 727 -1.59 10.63 37.77
C LYS A 727 -1.30 9.61 36.67
N GLN A 728 -2.11 9.58 35.61
CA GLN A 728 -1.90 8.71 34.46
C GLN A 728 -0.57 9.02 33.77
N PHE A 729 -0.32 10.29 33.41
CA PHE A 729 0.95 10.73 32.80
C PHE A 729 2.17 10.32 33.62
N TYR A 730 2.17 10.56 34.94
CA TYR A 730 3.28 10.16 35.80
C TYR A 730 3.40 8.64 35.98
N SER A 731 2.32 7.88 35.85
CA SER A 731 2.37 6.41 35.83
C SER A 731 3.06 5.90 34.56
N ASP A 732 2.63 6.40 33.40
CA ASP A 732 3.13 5.98 32.09
C ASP A 732 4.59 6.45 31.87
N MET A 733 4.90 7.67 32.32
CA MET A 733 6.27 8.20 32.35
C MET A 733 7.17 7.38 33.27
N LYS A 734 6.66 6.91 34.42
CA LYS A 734 7.43 6.02 35.29
C LYS A 734 7.73 4.69 34.61
N GLU A 735 6.76 4.04 33.96
CA GLU A 735 7.01 2.79 33.22
C GLU A 735 8.04 2.99 32.09
N THR A 736 7.92 4.11 31.37
CA THR A 736 8.87 4.50 30.31
C THR A 736 10.29 4.69 30.85
N VAL A 737 10.44 5.38 31.99
CA VAL A 737 11.73 5.61 32.64
C VAL A 737 12.30 4.34 33.29
N ASP A 738 11.46 3.50 33.89
CA ASP A 738 11.87 2.19 34.42
C ASP A 738 12.36 1.26 33.28
N SER A 739 11.78 1.36 32.08
CA SER A 739 12.24 0.67 30.87
C SER A 739 13.59 1.21 30.37
N LEU A 740 13.74 2.54 30.28
CA LEU A 740 15.02 3.19 29.97
C LEU A 740 16.12 2.80 30.97
N GLY A 741 15.78 2.74 32.26
CA GLY A 741 16.69 2.30 33.32
C GLY A 741 17.22 0.87 33.09
N LYS A 742 16.34 -0.07 32.71
CA LYS A 742 16.73 -1.44 32.34
C LYS A 742 17.62 -1.47 31.09
N ASN A 743 17.34 -0.63 30.08
CA ASN A 743 18.17 -0.53 28.88
C ASN A 743 19.58 0.00 29.20
N VAL A 744 19.67 1.01 30.07
CA VAL A 744 20.95 1.54 30.60
C VAL A 744 21.71 0.47 31.39
N GLU A 745 21.05 -0.29 32.27
CA GLU A 745 21.67 -1.39 33.00
C GLU A 745 22.16 -2.50 32.07
N GLY A 746 21.36 -2.89 31.08
CA GLY A 746 21.74 -3.87 30.05
C GLY A 746 22.97 -3.43 29.25
N PHE A 747 23.00 -2.16 28.82
CA PHE A 747 24.17 -1.57 28.16
C PHE A 747 25.40 -1.63 29.07
N VAL A 748 25.33 -1.08 30.28
CA VAL A 748 26.48 -1.02 31.21
C VAL A 748 26.99 -2.43 31.57
N ASN A 749 26.10 -3.40 31.75
CA ASN A 749 26.49 -4.79 32.01
C ASN A 749 27.21 -5.44 30.81
N ASN A 750 26.68 -5.27 29.59
CA ASN A 750 27.32 -5.79 28.37
C ASN A 750 28.72 -5.18 28.19
N ARG A 751 28.85 -3.86 28.39
CA ARG A 751 30.12 -3.12 28.33
C ARG A 751 31.13 -3.56 29.38
N ARG A 752 30.67 -3.85 30.60
CA ARG A 752 31.50 -4.41 31.69
C ARG A 752 31.98 -5.84 31.37
N VAL A 753 31.15 -6.67 30.74
CA VAL A 753 31.53 -8.01 30.28
C VAL A 753 32.55 -7.93 29.15
N GLU A 754 32.30 -7.11 28.14
CA GLU A 754 33.22 -6.83 27.02
C GLU A 754 34.60 -6.37 27.53
N GLY A 755 34.63 -5.30 28.33
CA GLY A 755 35.87 -4.80 28.93
C GLY A 755 36.56 -5.81 29.85
N GLY A 756 35.79 -6.62 30.58
CA GLY A 756 36.32 -7.72 31.40
C GLY A 756 36.97 -8.85 30.58
N GLN A 757 36.44 -9.15 29.38
CA GLN A 757 37.04 -10.11 28.46
C GLN A 757 38.32 -9.53 27.82
N MET A 758 38.28 -8.27 27.38
CA MET A 758 39.47 -7.59 26.84
C MET A 758 40.59 -7.50 27.88
N LEU A 759 40.28 -7.11 29.12
CA LEU A 759 41.28 -7.05 30.19
C LEU A 759 41.95 -8.41 30.42
N LYS A 760 41.17 -9.50 30.49
CA LYS A 760 41.70 -10.87 30.60
C LYS A 760 42.57 -11.27 29.40
N ALA A 761 42.19 -10.88 28.18
CA ALA A 761 43.00 -11.15 26.99
C ALA A 761 44.35 -10.41 27.04
N ILE A 762 44.35 -9.15 27.49
CA ILE A 762 45.55 -8.31 27.66
C ILE A 762 46.45 -8.86 28.79
N GLU A 763 45.87 -9.28 29.91
CA GLU A 763 46.59 -9.90 31.02
C GLU A 763 47.20 -11.25 30.62
N ASN A 764 46.45 -12.09 29.89
CA ASN A 764 46.97 -13.35 29.34
C ASN A 764 48.08 -13.11 28.31
N ALA A 765 47.97 -12.10 27.44
CA ALA A 765 49.03 -11.74 26.49
C ALA A 765 50.30 -11.23 27.20
N LYS A 766 50.15 -10.45 28.28
CA LYS A 766 51.28 -9.99 29.12
C LYS A 766 51.91 -11.12 29.93
N ALA A 767 51.13 -12.09 30.40
CA ALA A 767 51.62 -13.30 31.05
C ALA A 767 52.37 -14.23 30.06
N ALA A 768 51.84 -14.42 28.86
CA ALA A 768 52.52 -15.17 27.79
C ALA A 768 53.81 -14.48 27.33
N GLY A 769 53.81 -13.15 27.21
CA GLY A 769 54.98 -12.36 26.86
C GLY A 769 56.09 -12.39 27.92
N THR A 770 55.73 -12.50 29.21
CA THR A 770 56.72 -12.66 30.30
C THR A 770 57.23 -14.10 30.43
N GLY A 771 56.40 -15.11 30.15
CA GLY A 771 56.85 -16.50 30.01
C GLY A 771 57.86 -16.67 28.86
N ALA A 772 57.58 -16.05 27.71
CA ALA A 772 58.48 -16.05 26.54
C ALA A 772 59.80 -15.28 26.76
N GLN A 773 59.90 -14.44 27.80
CA GLN A 773 61.17 -13.82 28.20
C GLN A 773 62.04 -14.84 28.96
N GLY A 774 61.44 -15.63 29.86
CA GLY A 774 62.12 -16.65 30.65
C GLY A 774 62.70 -17.79 29.81
N ASP A 775 61.93 -18.31 28.84
CA ASP A 775 62.43 -19.35 27.93
C ASP A 775 63.57 -18.82 27.03
N ARG A 776 63.50 -17.57 26.57
CA ARG A 776 64.56 -16.99 25.73
C ARG A 776 65.87 -16.77 26.48
N ASP A 777 65.83 -16.51 27.78
CA ASP A 777 67.05 -16.42 28.58
C ASP A 777 67.58 -17.82 28.98
N HIS A 778 66.71 -18.82 29.12
CA HIS A 778 67.10 -20.22 29.30
C HIS A 778 67.77 -20.82 28.05
N ASP A 779 67.22 -20.59 26.86
CA ASP A 779 67.83 -21.02 25.59
C ASP A 779 69.12 -20.25 25.26
N ARG A 780 69.21 -18.97 25.63
CA ARG A 780 70.47 -18.21 25.53
C ARG A 780 71.56 -18.79 26.41
N LEU A 781 71.24 -19.22 27.64
CA LEU A 781 72.21 -19.85 28.53
C LEU A 781 72.72 -21.18 27.94
N LYS A 782 71.85 -21.91 27.22
CA LYS A 782 72.16 -23.16 26.54
C LYS A 782 73.12 -22.98 25.34
N ASP A 783 72.82 -22.04 24.45
CA ASP A 783 73.72 -21.65 23.33
C ASP A 783 75.07 -21.11 23.84
N LEU A 784 75.09 -20.46 25.02
CA LEU A 784 76.35 -19.99 25.63
C LEU A 784 77.22 -21.14 26.18
N MET A 785 76.62 -22.23 26.67
CA MET A 785 77.37 -23.43 27.08
C MET A 785 77.90 -24.21 25.86
N GLU A 786 77.12 -24.30 24.78
CA GLU A 786 77.51 -25.01 23.55
C GLU A 786 78.69 -24.32 22.84
N ARG A 787 78.82 -23.00 22.96
CA ARG A 787 79.93 -22.20 22.41
C ARG A 787 81.24 -22.24 23.22
N MET A 788 81.32 -22.96 24.35
CA MET A 788 82.56 -23.10 25.13
C MET A 788 83.43 -24.31 24.73
N SER A 789 83.00 -25.14 23.76
CA SER A 789 83.84 -26.22 23.22
C SER A 789 84.70 -25.73 22.04
N VAL A 790 85.96 -25.39 22.31
CA VAL A 790 86.89 -24.78 21.34
C VAL A 790 87.88 -25.74 20.66
N ASN A 791 88.33 -25.29 19.47
CA ASN A 791 89.68 -25.45 18.87
C ASN A 791 90.02 -26.67 17.97
N PRO A 792 91.02 -26.54 17.06
CA PRO A 792 91.31 -25.37 16.19
C PRO A 792 91.85 -25.71 14.76
N SER A 793 91.98 -24.66 13.92
CA SER A 793 92.88 -24.45 12.73
C SER A 793 92.10 -24.07 11.45
N ALA A 794 92.46 -23.06 10.64
CA ALA A 794 93.60 -22.12 10.66
C ALA A 794 93.22 -20.74 10.05
N SER A 795 94.11 -19.75 10.18
CA SER A 795 93.99 -18.33 9.74
C SER A 795 95.02 -18.03 8.60
N PRO A 796 95.39 -16.77 8.18
CA PRO A 796 94.91 -15.40 8.53
C PRO A 796 94.82 -14.37 7.35
N ALA A 797 94.68 -13.06 7.71
CA ALA A 797 94.86 -11.79 6.96
C ALA A 797 93.57 -11.14 6.38
N SER A 798 92.96 -10.11 7.00
CA SER A 798 93.31 -8.65 7.05
C SER A 798 93.12 -7.92 5.70
N VAL A 799 92.43 -6.79 5.51
CA VAL A 799 92.25 -5.53 6.31
C VAL A 799 90.95 -4.82 5.88
N GLY A 800 90.33 -3.96 6.71
CA GLY A 800 89.53 -2.81 6.22
C GLY A 800 88.21 -2.50 6.95
N SER A 801 88.09 -1.29 7.51
CA SER A 801 86.91 -0.80 8.27
C SER A 801 85.72 -0.41 7.38
N PRO A 802 84.45 -0.61 7.83
CA PRO A 802 83.29 -0.03 7.16
C PRO A 802 82.96 1.37 7.70
N ALA A 803 82.94 2.36 6.80
CA ALA A 803 82.35 3.69 7.02
C ALA A 803 81.00 3.79 6.27
N PRO A 804 80.05 4.64 6.71
CA PRO A 804 78.67 4.60 6.23
C PRO A 804 78.49 5.36 4.90
N PRO A 805 77.48 4.99 4.11
CA PRO A 805 76.80 6.00 3.32
C PRO A 805 75.26 5.92 3.30
N SER A 806 74.71 7.08 2.98
CA SER A 806 73.32 7.40 2.67
C SER A 806 72.73 6.71 1.42
N ARG A 807 71.39 6.64 1.38
CA ARG A 807 70.46 6.65 0.21
C ARG A 807 71.02 7.40 -1.02
N PRO A 808 70.55 7.18 -2.28
CA PRO A 808 69.40 6.38 -2.82
C PRO A 808 69.88 5.41 -3.96
N PRO A 809 69.15 4.99 -5.05
CA PRO A 809 67.74 5.15 -5.48
C PRO A 809 67.02 3.88 -6.06
N ASN A 810 65.80 4.12 -6.58
CA ASN A 810 64.94 3.34 -7.52
C ASN A 810 65.68 2.70 -8.75
N LEU A 811 65.14 1.76 -9.56
CA LEU A 811 63.76 1.36 -9.93
C LEU A 811 63.70 -0.02 -10.68
N GLN A 812 62.48 -0.46 -11.08
CA GLN A 812 62.11 -1.42 -12.16
C GLN A 812 62.24 -2.96 -11.91
N HIS A 813 61.44 -3.87 -12.52
CA HIS A 813 60.56 -3.79 -13.72
C HIS A 813 59.30 -4.73 -13.64
N THR A 814 58.11 -4.22 -14.05
CA THR A 814 56.96 -4.79 -14.84
C THR A 814 56.45 -6.25 -14.68
N SER A 815 55.17 -6.61 -14.91
CA SER A 815 54.22 -6.29 -16.02
C SER A 815 52.76 -6.67 -15.61
N SER A 816 51.62 -6.30 -16.23
CA SER A 816 51.08 -5.16 -17.01
C SER A 816 49.70 -5.55 -17.61
N TYR A 817 48.78 -4.58 -17.75
CA TYR A 817 47.47 -4.50 -18.49
C TYR A 817 46.21 -4.37 -17.60
N GLN A 818 45.76 -3.15 -17.24
CA GLN A 818 44.94 -2.15 -17.99
C GLN A 818 43.51 -2.62 -18.31
N SER A 819 42.44 -1.83 -18.14
CA SER A 819 42.25 -0.36 -18.16
C SER A 819 40.95 0.02 -17.40
N GLN A 820 40.51 1.24 -17.08
CA GLN A 820 41.08 2.61 -17.06
C GLN A 820 40.08 3.51 -16.28
N TYR A 821 40.52 4.36 -15.35
CA TYR A 821 39.79 5.60 -14.99
C TYR A 821 40.78 6.65 -14.45
N GLY A 822 40.63 7.89 -14.91
CA GLY A 822 41.55 9.00 -14.62
C GLY A 822 41.07 9.92 -13.50
N THR A 823 42.02 10.46 -12.76
CA THR A 823 41.87 11.33 -11.58
C THR A 823 41.84 12.83 -11.91
N ALA A 824 41.24 13.65 -11.04
CA ALA A 824 41.65 15.03 -10.78
C ALA A 824 41.33 15.43 -9.32
N ALA A 825 41.98 16.49 -8.79
CA ALA A 825 42.20 16.66 -7.36
C ALA A 825 41.40 17.78 -6.65
N ALA A 826 41.24 17.54 -5.34
CA ALA A 826 40.94 18.42 -4.20
C ALA A 826 40.85 19.96 -4.37
N GLN A 827 39.78 20.53 -3.79
CA GLN A 827 39.81 21.76 -2.97
C GLN A 827 38.86 21.60 -1.75
N GLN A 828 39.11 22.35 -0.67
CA GLN A 828 38.30 22.35 0.57
C GLN A 828 36.94 23.05 0.39
N PRO A 829 35.94 22.71 1.22
CA PRO A 829 35.03 23.74 1.73
C PRO A 829 34.82 23.72 3.26
N GLN A 830 34.34 24.85 3.76
CA GLN A 830 34.02 25.14 5.17
C GLN A 830 32.68 24.53 5.63
N TYR A 831 32.48 24.48 6.96
CA TYR A 831 31.19 24.20 7.60
C TYR A 831 30.07 25.16 7.15
N PRO A 832 28.82 24.67 7.11
CA PRO A 832 27.66 25.45 7.53
C PRO A 832 26.99 24.91 8.81
N HIS A 833 26.12 25.75 9.37
CA HIS A 833 25.58 25.67 10.72
C HIS A 833 24.28 24.84 10.82
N ASN A 834 24.01 24.29 12.00
CA ASN A 834 22.77 23.60 12.35
C ASN A 834 21.67 24.64 12.67
N THR A 835 20.44 24.45 12.20
CA THR A 835 19.30 25.32 12.56
C THR A 835 18.12 24.54 13.12
N SER A 836 17.55 25.08 14.18
CA SER A 836 16.60 24.44 15.09
C SER A 836 15.15 24.87 14.86
N SER A 837 14.23 23.98 15.23
CA SER A 837 12.86 24.23 15.74
C SER A 837 12.27 25.64 15.59
N ALA A 838 11.16 25.74 14.85
CA ALA A 838 10.27 26.89 14.88
C ALA A 838 9.12 26.65 15.87
N GLN A 839 8.96 27.55 16.86
CA GLN A 839 7.83 27.62 17.77
C GLN A 839 7.14 28.98 17.64
N TYR A 840 5.82 29.03 17.82
CA TYR A 840 5.00 30.23 17.61
C TYR A 840 5.30 31.35 18.62
N GLY A 841 5.29 32.61 18.15
CA GLY A 841 5.34 33.81 18.98
C GLY A 841 4.63 35.00 18.33
N MET A 842 3.62 35.55 19.00
CA MET A 842 2.87 36.75 18.60
C MET A 842 3.66 38.03 18.91
N ALA A 843 3.64 39.01 18.00
CA ALA A 843 4.02 40.40 18.30
C ALA A 843 3.24 41.41 17.43
N SER A 844 2.83 42.53 18.04
CA SER A 844 2.05 43.61 17.42
C SER A 844 2.94 44.82 17.02
N PRO A 845 2.44 45.80 16.22
CA PRO A 845 3.27 46.62 15.35
C PRO A 845 3.62 48.03 15.90
N PRO A 846 4.48 48.76 15.17
CA PRO A 846 4.27 50.21 15.00
C PRO A 846 4.32 50.69 13.53
N GLN A 847 3.89 51.93 13.30
CA GLN A 847 3.61 52.55 11.99
C GLN A 847 4.79 53.29 11.34
N ALA A 848 4.69 53.41 10.01
CA ALA A 848 4.92 54.58 9.14
C ALA A 848 6.21 55.45 9.23
N GLY A 849 6.82 55.69 8.07
CA GLY A 849 7.78 56.76 7.81
C GLY A 849 8.04 56.98 6.32
N TYR A 850 7.72 58.16 5.79
CA TYR A 850 7.96 58.57 4.39
C TYR A 850 9.43 58.99 4.17
N GLY A 851 9.97 58.81 2.95
CA GLY A 851 11.26 59.43 2.56
C GLY A 851 11.68 59.16 1.11
N GLN A 852 12.04 60.22 0.36
CA GLN A 852 12.46 60.15 -1.05
C GLN A 852 13.87 59.58 -1.27
N VAL A 853 14.13 59.09 -2.48
CA VAL A 853 15.47 58.80 -3.03
C VAL A 853 15.84 59.81 -4.13
N PRO A 854 17.04 60.41 -4.10
CA PRO A 854 17.66 61.03 -5.27
C PRO A 854 18.81 60.17 -5.87
N MET A 855 19.01 60.34 -7.18
CA MET A 855 20.24 60.05 -7.96
C MET A 855 21.55 60.39 -7.21
N ASN A 856 22.72 59.77 -7.45
CA ASN A 856 23.42 59.70 -8.75
C ASN A 856 24.78 58.93 -8.66
N GLY A 857 25.39 58.56 -9.80
CA GLY A 857 26.83 58.23 -9.97
C GLY A 857 27.26 56.79 -9.62
N ALA A 858 27.63 55.86 -10.51
CA ALA A 858 28.54 55.83 -11.68
C ALA A 858 30.02 55.50 -11.36
N PHE A 859 30.56 54.41 -11.94
CA PHE A 859 31.89 54.35 -12.62
C PHE A 859 32.19 52.97 -13.27
N GLY A 860 32.14 52.89 -14.61
CA GLY A 860 33.35 52.72 -15.45
C GLY A 860 33.87 51.33 -15.91
N LEU A 861 33.62 51.01 -17.20
CA LEU A 861 34.50 50.32 -18.20
C LEU A 861 34.99 48.87 -17.93
N ALA A 862 35.31 48.00 -18.91
CA ALA A 862 35.65 48.06 -20.37
C ALA A 862 35.38 46.68 -21.04
N ASN A 863 35.52 46.38 -22.35
CA ASN A 863 35.41 47.09 -23.65
C ASN A 863 35.62 46.05 -24.82
N GLN A 864 35.16 46.34 -26.05
CA GLN A 864 35.41 45.64 -27.36
C GLN A 864 34.81 44.22 -27.54
N GLY A 865 34.37 43.73 -28.71
CA GLY A 865 34.19 44.21 -30.12
C GLY A 865 33.81 42.98 -31.00
N TYR A 866 33.06 42.98 -32.11
CA TYR A 866 33.14 43.80 -33.34
C TYR A 866 31.93 43.58 -34.32
N SER A 867 31.66 44.58 -35.19
CA SER A 867 31.11 44.55 -36.59
C SER A 867 29.72 43.96 -36.99
N SER A 868 28.66 44.79 -36.99
CA SER A 868 28.02 45.55 -38.13
C SER A 868 28.23 45.16 -39.63
N PRO A 869 27.37 45.60 -40.61
CA PRO A 869 25.93 45.99 -40.61
C PRO A 869 25.11 45.57 -41.93
N PRO A 870 24.19 46.33 -42.61
CA PRO A 870 22.86 45.83 -43.09
C PRO A 870 22.59 46.15 -44.61
N PRO A 871 21.44 46.66 -45.15
CA PRO A 871 19.99 46.60 -44.83
C PRO A 871 19.05 46.30 -46.04
N GLN A 872 17.73 46.10 -45.80
CA GLN A 872 16.58 46.79 -46.46
C GLN A 872 15.24 46.27 -45.88
N GLY A 873 14.15 47.04 -45.93
CA GLY A 873 12.87 46.66 -45.32
C GLY A 873 11.66 47.40 -45.89
N GLN A 874 10.45 47.22 -45.33
CA GLN A 874 9.28 48.05 -45.63
C GLN A 874 8.17 48.02 -44.53
N TYR A 875 7.96 49.22 -43.96
CA TYR A 875 6.75 49.87 -43.39
C TYR A 875 5.58 49.15 -42.66
N ASN A 876 5.37 49.67 -41.44
CA ASN A 876 4.19 49.80 -40.53
C ASN A 876 2.85 50.22 -41.21
N PRO A 877 1.69 50.40 -40.48
CA PRO A 877 1.39 50.21 -39.04
C PRO A 877 0.09 49.37 -38.74
N SER A 878 -0.16 48.87 -37.52
CA SER A 878 -0.96 49.59 -36.50
C SER A 878 -0.85 48.98 -35.09
N THR A 879 0.02 49.59 -34.26
CA THR A 879 -0.21 50.04 -32.87
C THR A 879 -0.95 49.20 -31.81
N PHE A 880 -0.18 48.91 -30.75
CA PHE A 880 -0.51 48.86 -29.31
C PHE A 880 -1.44 47.76 -28.74
N GLY A 881 -0.82 46.88 -27.93
CA GLY A 881 -1.47 46.24 -26.79
C GLY A 881 -0.94 46.81 -25.46
N GLN A 882 -1.44 46.30 -24.33
CA GLN A 882 -0.78 46.31 -23.01
C GLN A 882 -1.43 45.27 -22.09
N MET A 883 -0.71 44.91 -21.03
CA MET A 883 -1.02 43.83 -20.07
C MET A 883 -1.84 44.34 -18.86
N SER A 884 -2.50 43.41 -18.16
CA SER A 884 -3.06 43.39 -16.77
C SER A 884 -2.65 44.52 -15.79
N PRO A 885 -3.43 44.89 -14.70
CA PRO A 885 -4.03 43.94 -13.74
C PRO A 885 -5.37 44.42 -13.04
N PRO A 886 -5.64 44.41 -11.68
CA PRO A 886 -6.93 43.97 -11.10
C PRO A 886 -7.61 45.05 -10.19
N PRO A 887 -8.29 44.74 -9.04
CA PRO A 887 -9.59 44.08 -8.84
C PRO A 887 -10.65 44.94 -8.07
N ASN A 888 -11.85 44.34 -7.89
CA ASN A 888 -12.67 44.33 -6.66
C ASN A 888 -13.97 45.18 -6.54
N GLN A 889 -14.99 44.54 -5.93
CA GLN A 889 -16.16 45.05 -5.16
C GLN A 889 -17.44 45.64 -5.81
N GLN A 890 -18.58 45.00 -5.44
CA GLN A 890 -19.90 45.57 -5.06
C GLN A 890 -20.71 46.36 -6.12
N GLN A 891 -22.06 46.44 -6.12
CA GLN A 891 -23.16 45.76 -5.41
C GLN A 891 -24.44 45.90 -6.29
N PHE A 892 -25.55 45.23 -5.91
CA PHE A 892 -26.97 45.53 -6.23
C PHE A 892 -27.33 46.39 -7.47
N TYR A 893 -28.22 45.87 -8.34
CA TYR A 893 -29.61 46.37 -8.47
C TYR A 893 -30.46 45.47 -9.40
N SER A 894 -31.73 45.30 -9.07
CA SER A 894 -32.73 44.59 -9.90
C SER A 894 -33.36 45.51 -10.95
N PRO A 895 -33.80 44.97 -12.11
CA PRO A 895 -34.85 45.60 -12.91
C PRO A 895 -36.14 44.72 -12.99
N PRO A 896 -37.34 45.33 -13.08
CA PRO A 896 -38.63 44.63 -13.25
C PRO A 896 -39.09 44.70 -14.74
N PRO A 897 -40.40 44.64 -15.14
CA PRO A 897 -40.85 43.48 -15.91
C PRO A 897 -41.58 43.75 -17.24
N GLY A 898 -41.46 42.81 -18.18
CA GLY A 898 -42.49 42.50 -19.20
C GLY A 898 -42.61 43.42 -20.43
N GLY A 899 -42.90 42.83 -21.60
CA GLY A 899 -43.23 43.58 -22.83
C GLY A 899 -43.08 42.76 -24.12
N GLN A 900 -44.21 42.34 -24.69
CA GLN A 900 -44.38 41.44 -25.85
C GLN A 900 -43.72 41.89 -27.17
N GLY A 901 -43.42 40.93 -28.06
CA GLY A 901 -43.16 41.19 -29.50
C GLY A 901 -42.85 39.94 -30.33
N GLN A 902 -43.80 39.49 -31.17
CA GLN A 902 -43.55 38.57 -32.30
C GLN A 902 -42.99 39.38 -33.49
N GLY A 903 -42.22 38.86 -34.46
CA GLY A 903 -41.77 37.49 -34.75
C GLY A 903 -40.90 37.48 -36.04
N TYR A 904 -40.83 36.33 -36.73
CA TYR A 904 -40.01 35.98 -37.93
C TYR A 904 -38.57 35.52 -37.70
N GLY A 905 -38.25 34.31 -38.20
CA GLY A 905 -36.92 33.72 -38.25
C GLY A 905 -37.00 32.21 -38.54
N GLN A 906 -36.69 31.77 -39.77
CA GLN A 906 -36.77 30.36 -40.17
C GLN A 906 -35.56 29.53 -39.72
N ALA A 907 -35.87 28.33 -39.23
CA ALA A 907 -35.14 27.06 -39.32
C ALA A 907 -33.64 27.04 -39.69
N GLN A 908 -32.84 26.49 -38.78
CA GLN A 908 -32.13 25.23 -39.03
C GLN A 908 -31.87 24.48 -37.71
N ALA A 909 -31.78 23.15 -37.77
CA ALA A 909 -31.89 22.27 -36.60
C ALA A 909 -30.74 21.26 -36.49
N THR A 910 -30.49 20.80 -35.27
CA THR A 910 -29.86 19.49 -35.00
C THR A 910 -30.39 18.96 -33.66
N GLN A 911 -31.30 17.99 -33.71
CA GLN A 911 -31.79 17.25 -32.54
C GLN A 911 -31.11 15.88 -32.44
N MET A 912 -30.98 15.37 -31.21
CA MET A 912 -30.68 13.96 -30.95
C MET A 912 -31.95 13.09 -30.99
N PRO A 913 -31.85 11.84 -31.48
CA PRO A 913 -32.87 10.80 -31.29
C PRO A 913 -32.27 9.55 -30.56
N PRO A 914 -33.03 8.46 -30.26
CA PRO A 914 -33.51 8.28 -28.89
C PRO A 914 -33.39 6.84 -28.31
N TYR A 915 -33.90 6.64 -27.09
CA TYR A 915 -34.15 5.33 -26.47
C TYR A 915 -35.27 4.54 -27.18
N PRO A 916 -35.30 3.20 -26.99
CA PRO A 916 -36.54 2.44 -26.94
C PRO A 916 -36.80 1.71 -25.61
N ASN A 917 -38.08 1.41 -25.40
CA ASN A 917 -38.76 0.97 -24.18
C ASN A 917 -38.91 -0.57 -24.11
N THR A 918 -38.94 -1.16 -22.90
CA THR A 918 -39.69 -2.41 -22.60
C THR A 918 -40.12 -2.44 -21.13
N GLY A 919 -41.27 -3.03 -20.85
CA GLY A 919 -41.76 -3.28 -19.49
C GLY A 919 -42.45 -4.63 -19.36
N SER A 920 -42.23 -5.31 -18.25
CA SER A 920 -42.94 -6.51 -17.76
C SER A 920 -42.62 -6.63 -16.27
N GLY A 921 -43.54 -7.12 -15.43
CA GLY A 921 -43.41 -6.98 -13.98
C GLY A 921 -43.24 -8.27 -13.16
N PHE A 922 -43.02 -8.03 -11.85
CA PHE A 922 -43.40 -8.83 -10.68
C PHE A 922 -42.39 -9.77 -9.98
N VAL A 923 -42.47 -9.71 -8.64
CA VAL A 923 -41.88 -10.53 -7.55
C VAL A 923 -40.37 -10.38 -7.20
N PRO A 924 -40.03 -9.93 -5.96
CA PRO A 924 -38.68 -10.05 -5.38
C PRO A 924 -38.47 -11.39 -4.62
N PRO A 925 -37.22 -11.90 -4.50
CA PRO A 925 -36.94 -13.16 -3.82
C PRO A 925 -36.83 -13.02 -2.28
N PRO A 926 -37.20 -14.06 -1.50
CA PRO A 926 -37.02 -14.12 -0.04
C PRO A 926 -35.56 -14.46 0.38
N PRO A 927 -35.17 -14.22 1.65
CA PRO A 927 -33.79 -14.32 2.12
C PRO A 927 -33.26 -15.77 2.30
N PRO A 928 -31.93 -15.98 2.39
CA PRO A 928 -31.32 -17.31 2.39
C PRO A 928 -31.56 -18.09 3.70
N GLY A 929 -32.03 -19.33 3.57
CA GLY A 929 -32.29 -20.22 4.70
C GLY A 929 -31.06 -21.00 5.21
N GLY A 930 -31.02 -21.17 6.53
CA GLY A 930 -30.42 -22.24 7.33
C GLY A 930 -29.37 -23.19 6.75
N ARG A 931 -28.22 -23.28 7.45
CA ARG A 931 -27.28 -24.40 7.36
C ARG A 931 -27.97 -25.72 7.74
N PRO A 932 -27.79 -26.84 7.01
CA PRO A 932 -28.21 -28.16 7.47
C PRO A 932 -27.18 -28.75 8.44
N GLN A 933 -27.64 -29.14 9.64
CA GLN A 933 -26.95 -30.16 10.44
C GLN A 933 -27.28 -31.57 9.92
N PRO A 934 -26.37 -32.55 9.99
CA PRO A 934 -26.71 -33.96 9.92
C PRO A 934 -27.16 -34.46 11.29
N ASN A 935 -28.35 -35.07 11.37
CA ASN A 935 -28.82 -35.82 12.55
C ASN A 935 -28.81 -37.33 12.27
N TYR A 936 -28.78 -38.13 13.34
CA TYR A 936 -28.53 -39.58 13.37
C TYR A 936 -29.59 -40.46 12.68
N GLY A 937 -29.12 -41.61 12.16
CA GLY A 937 -29.88 -42.81 11.79
C GLY A 937 -28.94 -44.04 11.88
N ALA A 938 -29.43 -45.20 12.34
CA ALA A 938 -28.59 -46.18 13.05
C ALA A 938 -28.56 -47.62 12.47
N SER A 939 -27.82 -48.52 13.17
CA SER A 939 -27.69 -50.00 13.02
C SER A 939 -26.57 -50.47 12.05
N VAL A 940 -25.76 -51.52 12.28
CA VAL A 940 -25.67 -52.61 13.31
C VAL A 940 -24.19 -52.99 13.57
N GLY A 941 -23.80 -53.41 14.80
CA GLY A 941 -22.62 -54.29 15.02
C GLY A 941 -21.79 -54.03 16.30
N GLY A 942 -21.57 -55.05 17.14
CA GLY A 942 -20.88 -54.98 18.46
C GLY A 942 -19.37 -54.60 18.43
N SER A 943 -18.65 -54.49 19.56
CA SER A 943 -18.87 -55.09 20.90
C SER A 943 -18.08 -54.40 22.03
N HIS A 944 -18.55 -54.53 23.29
CA HIS A 944 -17.93 -54.08 24.56
C HIS A 944 -16.75 -54.98 25.02
N PRO A 945 -16.02 -54.70 26.13
CA PRO A 945 -16.12 -53.63 27.17
C PRO A 945 -14.85 -52.71 27.18
N SER A 946 -14.50 -51.83 28.15
CA SER A 946 -14.87 -51.62 29.57
C SER A 946 -14.75 -50.13 30.01
N GLY A 947 -15.00 -49.84 31.29
CA GLY A 947 -14.60 -48.61 32.00
C GLY A 947 -13.95 -48.95 33.37
N PRO A 948 -14.09 -48.15 34.46
CA PRO A 948 -14.80 -46.86 34.57
C PRO A 948 -14.17 -45.77 35.48
N GLY A 949 -14.66 -44.52 35.37
CA GLY A 949 -14.70 -43.50 36.44
C GLY A 949 -13.43 -42.66 36.71
N GLY A 950 -13.50 -41.41 37.19
CA GLY A 950 -14.68 -40.55 37.44
C GLY A 950 -14.37 -39.36 38.39
N TYR A 951 -15.28 -38.37 38.41
CA TYR A 951 -15.42 -37.25 39.37
C TYR A 951 -14.60 -35.96 39.20
N ALA A 952 -15.14 -34.90 39.81
CA ALA A 952 -14.88 -33.47 39.58
C ALA A 952 -14.85 -32.67 40.90
N ASN A 953 -14.71 -31.33 40.80
CA ASN A 953 -14.76 -30.28 41.82
C ASN A 953 -13.50 -30.05 42.69
N ASP A 954 -12.75 -28.98 42.39
CA ASP A 954 -12.83 -27.62 42.97
C ASP A 954 -12.91 -27.45 44.53
N PRO A 955 -12.76 -26.25 45.13
CA PRO A 955 -11.48 -25.85 45.75
C PRO A 955 -11.60 -25.40 47.23
N ARG A 956 -10.49 -25.37 48.00
CA ARG A 956 -10.15 -24.31 48.98
C ARG A 956 -8.85 -24.53 49.78
N ARG A 957 -8.27 -23.40 50.21
CA ARG A 957 -7.06 -23.19 51.03
C ARG A 957 -6.95 -24.04 52.31
N GLN A 958 -5.73 -24.43 52.67
CA GLN A 958 -5.08 -24.13 53.98
C GLN A 958 -3.56 -24.39 53.93
N GLY A 959 -2.76 -23.58 54.64
CA GLY A 959 -1.40 -23.92 55.12
C GLY A 959 -1.42 -24.06 56.65
N PRO A 960 -0.29 -23.99 57.40
CA PRO A 960 1.10 -23.70 56.97
C PRO A 960 2.23 -24.56 57.65
N LEU A 961 3.50 -24.31 57.25
CA LEU A 961 4.78 -24.62 57.98
C LEU A 961 5.17 -26.12 58.20
N PRO A 962 6.44 -26.47 58.57
CA PRO A 962 7.63 -25.64 58.83
C PRO A 962 8.91 -26.02 58.01
N GLN A 963 10.02 -25.40 58.40
CA GLN A 963 11.35 -25.33 57.77
C GLN A 963 12.40 -26.18 58.52
N GLN A 964 13.24 -26.98 57.83
CA GLN A 964 14.70 -27.13 58.13
C GLN A 964 15.47 -28.06 57.15
N GLN A 965 16.26 -27.42 56.27
CA GLN A 965 17.72 -27.60 56.13
C GLN A 965 18.37 -29.00 56.26
N GLN A 966 18.86 -29.55 55.14
CA GLN A 966 20.22 -30.09 55.07
C GLN A 966 20.83 -29.97 53.66
N SER A 967 22.17 -30.01 53.60
CA SER A 967 22.99 -29.45 52.52
C SER A 967 23.64 -30.49 51.60
N GLN A 968 23.75 -30.17 50.30
CA GLN A 968 24.82 -30.69 49.43
C GLN A 968 25.41 -29.59 48.55
N GLN A 969 26.66 -29.78 48.15
CA GLN A 969 27.58 -28.74 47.68
C GLN A 969 27.48 -28.49 46.17
N GLN A 970 27.74 -27.25 45.75
CA GLN A 970 28.16 -26.89 44.39
C GLN A 970 29.43 -25.99 44.44
N PRO A 971 30.28 -26.02 43.41
CA PRO A 971 31.65 -25.51 43.50
C PRO A 971 31.76 -23.97 43.46
N GLN A 972 32.80 -23.45 44.11
CA GLN A 972 33.13 -22.01 44.12
C GLN A 972 33.42 -21.49 42.71
N ALA A 973 32.76 -20.40 42.34
CA ALA A 973 33.17 -19.57 41.21
C ALA A 973 34.39 -18.71 41.59
N PRO A 974 35.34 -18.45 40.65
CA PRO A 974 36.45 -17.54 40.89
C PRO A 974 35.97 -16.10 41.02
N GLY A 975 36.61 -15.32 41.91
CA GLY A 975 36.17 -13.98 42.28
C GLY A 975 36.13 -12.97 41.13
N ASP A 976 35.17 -12.04 41.19
CA ASP A 976 34.99 -10.97 40.20
C ASP A 976 36.16 -9.94 40.26
N PRO A 977 36.96 -9.79 39.17
CA PRO A 977 38.04 -8.79 39.12
C PRO A 977 37.54 -7.35 39.24
N TRP A 978 36.25 -7.09 38.96
CA TRP A 978 35.67 -5.75 39.03
C TRP A 978 35.24 -5.31 40.44
N ALA A 979 35.15 -6.21 41.42
CA ALA A 979 34.68 -5.88 42.77
C ALA A 979 35.54 -4.79 43.45
N GLY A 980 36.84 -4.72 43.11
CA GLY A 980 37.77 -3.72 43.65
C GLY A 980 37.57 -2.29 43.14
N LEU A 981 36.89 -2.06 42.01
CA LEU A 981 36.75 -0.72 41.41
C LEU A 981 35.68 0.14 42.09
N ASN A 982 34.67 -0.46 42.72
CA ASN A 982 33.66 0.27 43.49
C ASN A 982 34.22 0.96 44.75
N ALA A 983 35.45 0.63 45.17
CA ALA A 983 36.14 1.32 46.26
C ALA A 983 36.91 2.58 45.82
N TRP A 984 37.04 2.83 44.52
CA TRP A 984 37.82 3.95 43.93
C TRP A 984 36.91 5.08 43.40
N GLY A 985 35.67 5.14 43.90
CA GLY A 985 34.63 6.10 43.53
C GLY A 985 34.00 6.81 44.73
N ARG A 986 34.81 7.13 45.75
CA ARG A 986 34.50 8.13 46.79
C ARG A 986 35.52 9.26 46.70
#